data_AF-A0A0H5QMF4-F1
#
_entry.id   AF-A0A0H5QMF4-F1
#
_cell.length_a   1.000
_cell.length_b   1.000
_cell.length_c   1.000
_cell.angle_alpha   90.00
_cell.angle_beta   90.00
_cell.angle_gamma   90.00
#
_symmetry.space_group_name_H-M   'P 1'
#
loop_
_entity.id
_entity.type
_entity.pdbx_description
1 polymer ?
#
loop_
_entity_poly.entity_id
_entity_poly.type
_entity_poly.pdbx_seq_one_letter_code
_entity_poly.pdbx_strand_id
1 'polypeptide(L)'
;MIASAFGHIQVISRYLCLFGTLDFSGYSECELGSFFKTPCPSQLSFSHQAYFIMMSRPWVNLIFSHLLFCAHADIYMHNPRGSNNRNREPADNRDNNNLMFDSQNNAAGGYSWAGDPKFQGRPDPLIFYSGSQLRLEWTVQHGCGPNSNTQCDFIIQYMSSPAADNVIRDGYPTGPLTERAPGYNAATFVDPKQNARGTRTFPLPPSFPGASNEQFAADDPDFGTAVDSDVRAKNFNTFCNGGAVGPHRGLEFGYHESCESYKRCTMTERNQGLYHADRALGGTNARFTRQNQNGNRNGLECAEERDYYPYWRHSEWKDVAIMTSNLSWCATAQKASQNIKERYYCQLPPTATALAPITEVACQKLQGTWVQVPSWGLTAPRCVEHETTRDNHLGNSGSQSFDDQNQPGTSSYTWTIPPSLRGQRVVLRFRYNISATTYESHGEAMNSKMTTSSLDCKAGLTGVNGGAHCSNDLNLDGPVALYNNPYVKLWDSATEKDGMNHVYLALALNTAQVGRTFQDRSFVFEVREEEADCAGDVVNLNVRGKRGNIVQTYPATEYDFVPSFLQLTSRDCVDIQWVGSDFNQANQDGEGADQTDRHNIVEVRSSNLDPSNPDYSHLIPQTGSRIRMFSQKDAKLLAYANQTLSSCANLIEDNNDNREKFDNCAKLNAAPNVYRHPELVSFSAGSYLAMATRNNNFSNRQQKLHLLVKDALSVGVYLAGAVVATIAVATMGVCCFARRRPKSPVGRAINAIFLGHRAFQDKYQDVPETTQQNQASGNAVNIV
;
A
#
# COMPACT_ATOMS: atom_id res chain seq x y z
N MET A 1 0.70 52.34 5.70
CA MET A 1 1.60 53.49 5.91
C MET A 1 2.97 52.90 6.23
N ILE A 2 3.82 52.68 5.22
CA ILE A 2 4.92 53.57 4.79
C ILE A 2 5.90 53.78 5.97
N ALA A 3 6.93 52.93 6.07
CA ALA A 3 8.33 53.17 5.69
C ALA A 3 9.10 53.88 6.82
N SER A 4 10.27 53.45 7.30
CA SER A 4 11.55 53.07 6.67
C SER A 4 12.51 52.72 7.85
N ALA A 5 13.69 52.10 7.79
CA ALA A 5 14.66 51.77 6.74
C ALA A 5 15.82 50.93 7.38
N PHE A 6 16.45 50.03 6.60
CA PHE A 6 17.85 49.50 6.63
C PHE A 6 18.49 49.00 7.96
N GLY A 7 19.24 47.90 8.07
CA GLY A 7 19.91 46.95 7.17
C GLY A 7 20.75 45.95 8.00
N HIS A 8 21.10 44.80 7.40
CA HIS A 8 21.80 43.63 7.98
C HIS A 8 23.20 43.88 8.58
N ILE A 9 23.63 43.06 9.58
CA ILE A 9 24.81 42.14 9.56
C ILE A 9 25.13 41.53 10.96
N GLN A 10 25.26 40.18 10.99
CA GLN A 10 26.02 39.27 11.91
C GLN A 10 25.81 39.36 13.44
N VAL A 11 25.71 38.28 14.21
CA VAL A 11 26.75 37.31 14.60
C VAL A 11 26.06 36.21 15.45
N ILE A 12 26.49 34.93 15.34
CA ILE A 12 26.86 34.06 16.48
C ILE A 12 27.51 32.80 15.91
N SER A 13 28.79 32.59 16.23
CA SER A 13 29.53 31.36 16.00
C SER A 13 30.53 31.13 17.14
N ARG A 14 30.45 29.91 17.73
CA ARG A 14 31.47 29.13 18.50
C ARG A 14 31.85 29.64 19.92
N TYR A 15 32.23 28.84 20.93
CA TYR A 15 32.89 27.51 21.08
C TYR A 15 32.36 26.81 22.38
N LEU A 16 32.23 25.47 22.57
CA LEU A 16 33.13 24.27 22.53
C LEU A 16 33.97 24.01 23.81
N CYS A 17 33.83 22.82 24.42
CA CYS A 17 34.80 22.00 25.23
C CYS A 17 34.05 20.76 25.79
N LEU A 18 34.52 19.51 25.97
CA LEU A 18 35.80 18.76 25.92
C LEU A 18 35.39 17.26 26.16
N PHE A 19 35.84 16.19 25.46
CA PHE A 19 37.11 15.42 25.44
C PHE A 19 36.95 14.29 24.37
N GLY A 20 37.94 13.74 23.65
CA GLY A 20 39.39 13.90 23.66
C GLY A 20 40.11 13.15 22.51
N THR A 21 41.33 13.64 22.22
CA THR A 21 42.57 12.99 21.75
C THR A 21 42.61 12.14 20.47
N LEU A 22 43.32 12.63 19.44
CA LEU A 22 44.72 12.26 19.15
C LEU A 22 45.36 13.27 18.17
N ASP A 23 46.64 13.53 18.42
CA ASP A 23 47.48 14.63 17.94
C ASP A 23 48.38 14.18 16.77
N PHE A 24 48.74 15.09 15.87
CA PHE A 24 50.13 15.43 15.54
C PHE A 24 50.19 16.53 14.47
N SER A 25 50.81 17.63 14.91
CA SER A 25 51.13 18.92 14.29
C SER A 25 52.06 18.91 13.07
N GLY A 26 52.00 20.01 12.29
CA GLY A 26 53.23 20.61 11.74
C GLY A 26 53.06 21.67 10.65
N TYR A 27 53.17 22.96 11.05
CA TYR A 27 53.82 24.13 10.37
C TYR A 27 53.45 24.51 8.91
N SER A 28 53.40 25.75 8.42
CA SER A 28 53.36 27.15 8.90
C SER A 28 53.42 28.05 7.64
N GLU A 29 52.63 29.12 7.61
CA GLU A 29 52.82 30.46 6.99
C GLU A 29 53.63 30.68 5.69
N CYS A 30 53.05 31.41 4.71
CA CYS A 30 53.50 32.76 4.28
C CYS A 30 52.72 33.30 3.05
N GLU A 31 52.59 34.64 3.03
CA GLU A 31 51.70 35.47 2.21
C GLU A 31 52.22 35.92 0.82
N LEU A 32 51.26 36.39 -0.01
CA LEU A 32 51.23 37.56 -0.92
C LEU A 32 52.24 37.75 -2.08
N GLY A 33 51.69 38.08 -3.27
CA GLY A 33 52.38 38.92 -4.26
C GLY A 33 51.93 38.74 -5.73
N SER A 34 51.15 39.69 -6.25
CA SER A 34 50.76 39.83 -7.67
C SER A 34 51.51 40.97 -8.39
N PHE A 35 51.46 40.97 -9.75
CA PHE A 35 51.95 41.95 -10.76
C PHE A 35 53.34 41.64 -11.39
N PHE A 36 53.64 41.78 -12.71
CA PHE A 36 53.05 42.50 -13.86
C PHE A 36 53.70 42.03 -15.21
N LYS A 37 52.99 42.26 -16.34
CA LYS A 37 53.46 42.72 -17.69
C LYS A 37 54.17 41.79 -18.73
N THR A 38 53.40 41.35 -19.76
CA THR A 38 53.44 41.66 -21.24
C THR A 38 54.77 42.00 -21.98
N PRO A 39 54.86 41.97 -23.34
CA PRO A 39 54.29 41.08 -24.39
C PRO A 39 55.26 40.71 -25.58
N CYS A 40 54.78 39.81 -26.45
CA CYS A 40 55.07 39.40 -27.87
C CYS A 40 55.75 40.41 -28.85
N PRO A 41 56.08 40.12 -30.16
CA PRO A 41 55.77 38.95 -31.04
C PRO A 41 56.78 38.54 -32.18
N SER A 42 56.37 37.55 -33.00
CA SER A 42 56.62 37.35 -34.46
C SER A 42 57.90 36.58 -34.88
N GLN A 43 57.98 35.65 -35.86
CA GLN A 43 57.18 35.26 -37.04
C GLN A 43 57.48 33.79 -37.52
N LEU A 44 56.53 33.18 -38.28
CA LEU A 44 56.66 32.24 -39.44
C LEU A 44 57.47 30.92 -39.28
N SER A 45 57.12 29.71 -39.77
CA SER A 45 56.10 29.19 -40.70
C SER A 45 56.09 27.64 -40.69
N PHE A 46 54.91 27.04 -40.98
CA PHE A 46 54.57 25.70 -41.52
C PHE A 46 55.54 24.48 -41.41
N SER A 47 55.05 23.38 -40.83
CA SER A 47 54.62 22.18 -41.60
C SER A 47 54.00 21.09 -40.69
N HIS A 48 52.99 20.42 -41.23
CA HIS A 48 52.18 19.37 -40.59
C HIS A 48 52.97 18.10 -40.29
N GLN A 49 53.05 17.70 -39.02
CA GLN A 49 52.91 16.31 -38.56
C GLN A 49 52.50 16.33 -37.06
N ALA A 50 51.22 16.07 -36.77
CA ALA A 50 50.75 15.88 -35.40
C ALA A 50 50.49 14.39 -35.17
N TYR A 51 51.46 13.75 -34.52
CA TYR A 51 51.25 12.51 -33.78
C TYR A 51 50.36 12.81 -32.57
N PHE A 52 49.27 12.06 -32.46
CA PHE A 52 48.42 11.97 -31.27
C PHE A 52 49.25 11.52 -30.06
N ILE A 53 49.35 12.37 -29.04
CA ILE A 53 49.63 11.91 -27.67
C ILE A 53 48.63 12.56 -26.72
N MET A 54 47.94 11.68 -26.01
CA MET A 54 46.98 11.89 -24.93
C MET A 54 47.48 12.88 -23.87
N MET A 55 46.64 13.86 -23.54
CA MET A 55 46.56 14.38 -22.17
C MET A 55 45.16 14.07 -21.63
N SER A 56 45.12 13.03 -20.80
CA SER A 56 44.00 12.62 -19.98
C SER A 56 43.59 13.73 -19.00
N ARG A 57 42.35 14.22 -19.10
CA ARG A 57 41.67 15.00 -18.05
C ARG A 57 40.70 14.08 -17.29
N PRO A 58 41.00 13.60 -16.07
CA PRO A 58 40.12 12.69 -15.34
C PRO A 58 39.00 13.38 -14.55
N TRP A 59 38.87 14.71 -14.62
CA TRP A 59 37.98 15.46 -13.72
C TRP A 59 36.61 15.86 -14.30
N VAL A 60 36.35 15.60 -15.58
CA VAL A 60 35.06 15.98 -16.21
C VAL A 60 34.04 14.82 -16.23
N ASN A 61 34.49 13.57 -16.08
CA ASN A 61 33.59 12.40 -16.04
C ASN A 61 33.07 12.04 -14.64
N LEU A 62 33.63 12.63 -13.58
CA LEU A 62 33.25 12.34 -12.19
C LEU A 62 32.04 13.16 -11.69
N ILE A 63 31.65 14.23 -12.38
CA ILE A 63 30.49 15.06 -12.01
C ILE A 63 29.23 14.71 -12.84
N PHE A 64 29.37 13.98 -13.94
CA PHE A 64 28.22 13.60 -14.79
C PHE A 64 27.57 12.24 -14.45
N SER A 65 28.07 11.51 -13.45
CA SER A 65 27.53 10.20 -13.06
C SER A 65 26.60 10.22 -11.84
N HIS A 66 26.25 11.39 -11.28
CA HIS A 66 25.50 11.48 -10.00
C HIS A 66 24.22 12.33 -10.03
N LEU A 67 23.67 12.62 -11.21
CA LEU A 67 22.36 13.29 -11.33
C LEU A 67 21.32 12.38 -12.01
N LEU A 68 21.33 11.09 -11.67
CA LEU A 68 20.11 10.27 -11.78
C LEU A 68 19.20 10.66 -10.61
N PHE A 69 18.49 11.79 -10.75
CA PHE A 69 17.29 12.01 -9.96
C PHE A 69 16.26 10.97 -10.41
N CYS A 70 16.30 9.80 -9.78
CA CYS A 70 15.16 8.91 -9.78
C CYS A 70 14.08 9.60 -8.94
N ALA A 71 13.11 10.22 -9.60
CA ALA A 71 11.85 10.53 -8.93
C ALA A 71 11.20 9.19 -8.57
N HIS A 72 11.14 8.87 -7.28
CA HIS A 72 10.57 7.63 -6.76
C HIS A 72 9.13 7.91 -6.32
N ALA A 73 8.14 7.58 -7.15
CA ALA A 73 6.74 7.73 -6.80
C ALA A 73 6.22 6.59 -5.94
N ASP A 74 6.48 6.66 -4.65
CA ASP A 74 6.27 5.51 -3.76
C ASP A 74 4.81 5.28 -3.34
N ILE A 75 4.48 4.01 -3.04
CA ILE A 75 3.27 3.57 -2.34
C ILE A 75 3.62 2.79 -1.07
N TYR A 76 2.95 3.09 0.05
CA TYR A 76 3.18 2.41 1.32
C TYR A 76 1.88 1.87 1.89
N MET A 77 1.77 0.55 2.01
CA MET A 77 0.58 -0.09 2.60
C MET A 77 0.65 -0.05 4.13
N HIS A 78 -0.40 0.46 4.77
CA HIS A 78 -0.51 0.63 6.22
C HIS A 78 -1.36 -0.44 6.90
N ASN A 79 -2.42 -0.92 6.25
CA ASN A 79 -3.25 -2.01 6.75
C ASN A 79 -3.77 -2.92 5.62
N PRO A 80 -3.58 -4.26 5.71
CA PRO A 80 -2.54 -4.91 6.49
C PRO A 80 -1.16 -4.29 6.20
N ARG A 81 -0.23 -4.38 7.15
CA ARG A 81 1.08 -3.74 7.03
C ARG A 81 1.81 -4.21 5.77
N GLY A 82 2.29 -3.25 4.98
CA GLY A 82 3.16 -3.45 3.82
C GLY A 82 4.58 -3.82 4.22
N SER A 83 5.13 -4.83 3.55
CA SER A 83 6.48 -5.31 3.82
C SER A 83 7.54 -4.44 3.15
N ASN A 84 7.29 -3.95 1.94
CA ASN A 84 8.31 -3.33 1.09
C ASN A 84 9.61 -4.15 1.03
N ASN A 85 9.55 -5.49 0.99
CA ASN A 85 10.69 -6.42 1.10
C ASN A 85 11.44 -6.38 2.45
N ARG A 86 10.87 -5.81 3.51
CA ARG A 86 11.48 -5.81 4.85
C ARG A 86 10.94 -6.98 5.64
N ASN A 87 11.80 -7.87 6.10
CA ASN A 87 11.39 -8.95 6.99
C ASN A 87 12.47 -9.14 8.06
N ARG A 88 12.15 -8.82 9.31
CA ARG A 88 13.06 -8.99 10.46
C ARG A 88 14.39 -8.24 10.31
N GLU A 89 14.35 -7.09 9.66
CA GLU A 89 15.49 -6.18 9.48
C GLU A 89 15.40 -5.02 10.48
N PRO A 90 16.44 -4.77 11.30
CA PRO A 90 16.43 -3.69 12.30
C PRO A 90 16.77 -2.30 11.74
N ALA A 91 17.37 -2.25 10.54
CA ALA A 91 17.70 -0.99 9.88
C ALA A 91 16.44 -0.31 9.34
N ASP A 92 16.38 1.02 9.35
CA ASP A 92 15.23 1.75 8.80
C ASP A 92 15.11 1.62 7.29
N ASN A 93 16.24 1.51 6.59
CA ASN A 93 16.26 1.18 5.17
C ASN A 93 16.24 -0.33 5.02
N ARG A 94 15.43 -0.81 4.08
CA ARG A 94 15.50 -2.18 3.60
C ARG A 94 16.92 -2.53 3.16
N ASP A 95 17.42 -3.66 3.63
CA ASP A 95 18.75 -4.16 3.32
C ASP A 95 18.81 -4.91 1.97
N ASN A 96 17.74 -5.63 1.58
CA ASN A 96 17.69 -6.42 0.35
C ASN A 96 16.46 -6.11 -0.53
N ASN A 97 16.65 -5.31 -1.60
CA ASN A 97 15.57 -5.01 -2.56
C ASN A 97 15.11 -6.21 -3.39
N ASN A 98 15.89 -7.28 -3.46
CA ASN A 98 15.56 -8.41 -4.31
C ASN A 98 14.77 -9.49 -3.56
N LEU A 99 14.52 -9.34 -2.24
CA LEU A 99 13.99 -10.37 -1.34
C LEU A 99 12.80 -11.14 -1.93
N MET A 100 11.66 -10.48 -2.15
CA MET A 100 10.41 -11.13 -2.60
C MET A 100 9.89 -10.56 -3.94
N PHE A 101 10.03 -9.27 -4.17
CA PHE A 101 9.48 -8.58 -5.35
C PHE A 101 10.22 -7.28 -5.63
N ASP A 102 9.99 -6.63 -6.76
CA ASP A 102 10.59 -5.32 -7.02
C ASP A 102 9.60 -4.20 -6.68
N SER A 103 9.74 -3.62 -5.49
CA SER A 103 8.79 -2.61 -5.00
C SER A 103 8.87 -1.29 -5.76
N GLN A 104 10.04 -0.95 -6.31
CA GLN A 104 10.41 0.38 -6.84
C GLN A 104 10.29 1.52 -5.81
N ASN A 105 9.89 1.22 -4.58
CA ASN A 105 9.71 2.19 -3.52
C ASN A 105 11.05 2.54 -2.84
N ASN A 106 11.06 3.69 -2.16
CA ASN A 106 12.10 4.08 -1.22
C ASN A 106 12.38 2.96 -0.19
N ALA A 107 13.66 2.70 0.07
CA ALA A 107 14.11 1.69 1.02
C ALA A 107 13.64 1.96 2.46
N ALA A 108 13.44 3.22 2.83
CA ALA A 108 12.98 3.61 4.17
C ALA A 108 11.50 3.26 4.44
N GLY A 109 10.72 2.99 3.38
CA GLY A 109 9.30 2.67 3.47
C GLY A 109 8.99 1.24 3.92
N GLY A 110 7.71 0.96 4.13
CA GLY A 110 7.21 -0.32 4.63
C GLY A 110 7.50 -0.56 6.11
N TYR A 111 7.11 -1.74 6.59
CA TYR A 111 7.20 -2.15 7.99
C TYR A 111 8.08 -3.39 8.11
N SER A 112 8.93 -3.46 9.13
CA SER A 112 9.66 -4.69 9.43
C SER A 112 8.74 -5.67 10.16
N TRP A 113 8.40 -6.80 9.52
CA TRP A 113 7.67 -7.88 10.20
C TRP A 113 8.56 -8.60 11.18
N ALA A 114 7.96 -9.01 12.29
CA ALA A 114 8.68 -9.45 13.46
C ALA A 114 7.88 -10.43 14.30
N GLY A 115 6.99 -11.24 13.69
CA GLY A 115 6.10 -12.18 14.39
C GLY A 115 6.76 -12.93 15.55
N ASP A 116 5.97 -13.39 16.50
CA ASP A 116 6.39 -13.75 17.86
C ASP A 116 7.65 -14.62 17.84
N PRO A 117 8.75 -14.17 18.49
CA PRO A 117 10.06 -14.81 18.43
C PRO A 117 10.07 -16.23 18.98
N LYS A 118 9.01 -16.67 19.68
CA LYS A 118 8.82 -18.05 20.14
C LYS A 118 8.36 -19.00 19.03
N PHE A 119 7.77 -18.50 17.95
CA PHE A 119 7.37 -19.30 16.79
C PHE A 119 8.58 -19.53 15.85
N GLN A 120 9.37 -20.57 16.14
CA GLN A 120 10.43 -21.03 15.26
C GLN A 120 9.90 -22.02 14.21
N GLY A 121 10.40 -21.92 12.98
CA GLY A 121 10.14 -22.92 11.93
C GLY A 121 8.68 -22.98 11.45
N ARG A 122 7.86 -21.96 11.71
CA ARG A 122 6.47 -21.88 11.26
C ARG A 122 6.02 -20.44 11.01
N PRO A 123 4.99 -20.24 10.17
CA PRO A 123 4.34 -18.94 9.98
C PRO A 123 3.72 -18.43 11.28
N ASP A 124 3.70 -17.11 11.43
CA ASP A 124 2.94 -16.39 12.45
C ASP A 124 2.18 -15.26 11.74
N PRO A 125 1.06 -15.55 11.06
CA PRO A 125 0.33 -14.54 10.29
C PRO A 125 -0.70 -13.79 11.16
N LEU A 126 -1.10 -12.59 10.72
CA LEU A 126 -2.42 -12.07 11.12
C LEU A 126 -3.51 -13.02 10.65
N ILE A 127 -4.62 -13.11 11.36
CA ILE A 127 -5.66 -14.10 11.04
C ILE A 127 -7.03 -13.44 11.05
N PHE A 128 -7.66 -13.37 9.88
CA PHE A 128 -8.97 -12.75 9.69
C PHE A 128 -10.08 -13.79 9.51
N TYR A 129 -11.32 -13.38 9.69
CA TYR A 129 -12.48 -14.20 9.33
C TYR A 129 -12.87 -13.99 7.88
N SER A 130 -13.34 -15.03 7.21
CA SER A 130 -14.04 -14.83 5.93
C SER A 130 -15.29 -13.98 6.16
N GLY A 131 -15.61 -13.09 5.23
CA GLY A 131 -16.74 -12.16 5.33
C GLY A 131 -16.45 -10.93 6.19
N SER A 132 -15.31 -10.85 6.89
CA SER A 132 -14.97 -9.65 7.64
C SER A 132 -14.59 -8.49 6.72
N GLN A 133 -14.85 -7.28 7.20
CA GLN A 133 -14.53 -6.03 6.54
C GLN A 133 -13.13 -5.57 6.94
N LEU A 134 -12.16 -5.79 6.05
CA LEU A 134 -10.78 -5.37 6.21
C LEU A 134 -10.57 -4.02 5.54
N ARG A 135 -10.32 -2.99 6.34
CA ARG A 135 -10.01 -1.65 5.86
C ARG A 135 -8.57 -1.60 5.33
N LEU A 136 -8.41 -1.55 4.03
CA LEU A 136 -7.12 -1.34 3.39
C LEU A 136 -6.76 0.14 3.46
N GLU A 137 -5.55 0.46 3.92
CA GLU A 137 -5.05 1.84 3.97
C GLU A 137 -3.64 1.94 3.40
N TRP A 138 -3.34 3.05 2.73
CA TRP A 138 -2.02 3.32 2.18
C TRP A 138 -1.78 4.83 2.07
N THR A 139 -0.52 5.18 1.82
CA THR A 139 -0.12 6.53 1.43
C THR A 139 0.67 6.47 0.12
N VAL A 140 0.64 7.55 -0.64
CA VAL A 140 1.48 7.74 -1.83
C VAL A 140 2.27 9.02 -1.71
N GLN A 141 3.52 9.00 -2.15
CA GLN A 141 4.40 10.17 -2.06
C GLN A 141 4.13 11.17 -3.20
N HIS A 142 3.83 10.72 -4.41
CA HIS A 142 3.72 11.60 -5.59
C HIS A 142 2.28 12.03 -5.90
N GLY A 143 1.39 11.94 -4.91
CA GLY A 143 -0.01 12.30 -5.06
C GLY A 143 -0.74 11.40 -6.05
N CYS A 144 -2.03 11.64 -6.21
CA CYS A 144 -2.86 10.88 -7.12
C CYS A 144 -4.10 11.71 -7.38
N GLY A 145 -4.35 12.11 -8.62
CA GLY A 145 -5.42 13.07 -8.91
C GLY A 145 -5.63 13.30 -10.39
N PRO A 146 -6.72 13.99 -10.77
CA PRO A 146 -7.05 14.31 -12.17
C PRO A 146 -6.06 15.29 -12.82
N ASN A 147 -5.02 15.73 -12.12
CA ASN A 147 -3.97 16.58 -12.67
C ASN A 147 -3.13 15.78 -13.67
N SER A 148 -2.74 16.42 -14.78
CA SER A 148 -2.04 15.74 -15.87
C SER A 148 -0.74 15.05 -15.46
N ASN A 149 -0.07 15.52 -14.39
CA ASN A 149 1.23 14.99 -13.96
C ASN A 149 1.14 13.89 -12.89
N THR A 150 -0.05 13.67 -12.31
CA THR A 150 -0.28 12.71 -11.22
C THR A 150 -1.51 11.84 -11.47
N GLN A 151 -1.86 11.64 -12.75
CA GLN A 151 -2.88 10.67 -13.13
C GLN A 151 -2.40 9.28 -12.73
N CYS A 152 -3.29 8.52 -12.13
CA CYS A 152 -2.90 7.30 -11.43
C CYS A 152 -4.00 6.25 -11.41
N ASP A 153 -3.56 5.00 -11.29
CA ASP A 153 -4.39 3.85 -11.01
C ASP A 153 -3.84 3.07 -9.82
N PHE A 154 -4.72 2.68 -8.92
CA PHE A 154 -4.49 1.67 -7.90
C PHE A 154 -5.16 0.37 -8.30
N ILE A 155 -4.38 -0.71 -8.37
CA ILE A 155 -4.90 -2.06 -8.61
C ILE A 155 -4.62 -2.88 -7.36
N ILE A 156 -5.69 -3.28 -6.68
CA ILE A 156 -5.63 -4.10 -5.47
C ILE A 156 -5.84 -5.54 -5.90
N GLN A 157 -4.89 -6.40 -5.55
CA GLN A 157 -4.90 -7.81 -5.94
C GLN A 157 -4.50 -8.70 -4.78
N TYR A 158 -4.88 -9.97 -4.84
CA TYR A 158 -4.41 -10.98 -3.90
C TYR A 158 -3.95 -12.25 -4.61
N MET A 159 -3.04 -12.96 -3.95
CA MET A 159 -2.81 -14.38 -4.19
C MET A 159 -3.25 -15.17 -2.96
N SER A 160 -3.56 -16.46 -3.18
CA SER A 160 -3.93 -17.36 -2.09
C SER A 160 -3.50 -18.79 -2.38
N SER A 161 -3.11 -19.51 -1.34
CA SER A 161 -2.89 -20.97 -1.35
C SER A 161 -3.44 -21.58 -0.07
N PRO A 162 -3.81 -22.88 -0.04
CA PRO A 162 -4.16 -23.54 1.21
C PRO A 162 -3.06 -23.30 2.25
N ALA A 163 -3.43 -22.93 3.48
CA ALA A 163 -2.47 -22.56 4.51
C ALA A 163 -1.53 -23.74 4.86
N ALA A 164 -2.03 -24.96 4.76
CA ALA A 164 -1.27 -26.20 4.98
C ALA A 164 -0.13 -26.41 3.98
N ASP A 165 -0.28 -25.93 2.74
CA ASP A 165 0.70 -26.17 1.67
C ASP A 165 1.95 -25.28 1.82
N ASN A 166 1.86 -24.21 2.63
CA ASN A 166 2.96 -23.27 2.89
C ASN A 166 3.63 -22.66 1.64
N VAL A 167 2.97 -22.67 0.49
CA VAL A 167 3.54 -22.23 -0.79
C VAL A 167 3.77 -20.72 -0.84
N ILE A 168 2.88 -19.90 -0.28
CA ILE A 168 3.06 -18.44 -0.18
C ILE A 168 3.60 -18.12 1.22
N ARG A 169 4.73 -17.40 1.32
CA ARG A 169 5.33 -17.04 2.61
C ARG A 169 6.30 -15.85 2.51
N ASP A 170 6.46 -15.12 3.62
CA ASP A 170 7.45 -14.03 3.75
C ASP A 170 8.86 -14.53 4.09
N GLY A 171 9.01 -15.81 4.46
CA GLY A 171 10.23 -16.38 5.02
C GLY A 171 10.27 -16.25 6.55
N TYR A 172 10.81 -17.26 7.24
CA TYR A 172 10.85 -17.27 8.72
C TYR A 172 12.17 -17.79 9.31
N PRO A 173 12.44 -17.45 10.58
CA PRO A 173 13.64 -17.88 11.25
C PRO A 173 13.86 -19.39 11.26
N THR A 174 15.03 -19.81 10.79
CA THR A 174 15.54 -21.19 10.84
C THR A 174 16.88 -21.21 11.59
N GLY A 175 16.85 -21.33 12.91
CA GLY A 175 18.06 -21.36 13.73
C GLY A 175 17.92 -20.64 15.07
N PRO A 176 18.94 -20.71 15.95
CA PRO A 176 18.90 -20.02 17.23
C PRO A 176 18.97 -18.50 17.05
N LEU A 177 18.18 -17.80 17.85
CA LEU A 177 18.15 -16.34 17.92
C LEU A 177 19.18 -15.83 18.94
N THR A 178 19.72 -14.65 18.74
CA THR A 178 20.60 -13.96 19.69
C THR A 178 19.77 -13.09 20.63
N GLU A 179 19.97 -13.25 21.93
CA GLU A 179 19.34 -12.40 22.92
C GLU A 179 19.97 -10.99 22.92
N ARG A 180 19.14 -9.95 22.75
CA ARG A 180 19.60 -8.54 22.80
C ARG A 180 19.86 -8.10 24.23
N ALA A 181 19.01 -8.54 25.15
CA ALA A 181 19.10 -8.31 26.58
C ALA A 181 18.31 -9.42 27.29
N PRO A 182 18.60 -9.76 28.55
CA PRO A 182 17.89 -10.79 29.30
C PRO A 182 16.35 -10.65 29.18
N GLY A 183 15.69 -11.64 28.59
CA GLY A 183 14.25 -11.70 28.33
C GLY A 183 13.82 -11.20 26.94
N TYR A 184 14.68 -10.47 26.22
CA TYR A 184 14.44 -9.98 24.85
C TYR A 184 15.28 -10.76 23.84
N ASN A 185 14.69 -11.79 23.27
CA ASN A 185 15.25 -12.42 22.07
C ASN A 185 15.08 -11.43 20.90
N ALA A 186 16.14 -10.74 20.51
CA ALA A 186 16.15 -10.13 19.18
C ALA A 186 16.15 -11.29 18.21
N ALA A 187 15.23 -11.30 17.25
CA ALA A 187 15.27 -12.31 16.20
C ALA A 187 16.39 -12.01 15.18
N THR A 188 17.58 -11.62 15.65
CA THR A 188 18.84 -11.70 14.92
C THR A 188 19.43 -13.09 15.13
N PHE A 189 19.97 -13.68 14.07
CA PHE A 189 20.38 -15.09 14.05
C PHE A 189 21.82 -15.25 14.53
N VAL A 190 22.11 -16.37 15.19
CA VAL A 190 23.47 -16.71 15.67
C VAL A 190 24.47 -16.85 14.51
N ASP A 191 24.03 -17.29 13.33
CA ASP A 191 24.90 -17.35 12.14
C ASP A 191 24.71 -16.10 11.24
N PRO A 192 25.71 -15.21 11.16
CA PRO A 192 25.68 -14.05 10.27
C PRO A 192 25.72 -14.42 8.78
N LYS A 193 26.00 -15.68 8.39
CA LYS A 193 25.91 -16.19 7.01
C LYS A 193 24.54 -16.75 6.65
N GLN A 194 23.84 -17.38 7.59
CA GLN A 194 22.42 -17.74 7.40
C GLN A 194 21.57 -16.50 7.16
N ASN A 195 21.94 -15.35 7.73
CA ASN A 195 21.17 -14.12 7.64
C ASN A 195 22.02 -12.85 7.73
N ALA A 196 22.96 -12.65 6.79
CA ALA A 196 23.46 -11.30 6.55
C ALA A 196 22.33 -10.44 5.98
N ARG A 197 21.47 -9.90 6.88
CA ARG A 197 20.47 -8.84 6.65
C ARG A 197 19.17 -9.23 5.92
N GLY A 198 18.42 -10.18 6.47
CA GLY A 198 17.12 -10.60 5.90
C GLY A 198 17.31 -11.47 4.66
N THR A 199 17.43 -12.79 4.88
CA THR A 199 17.12 -13.89 3.94
C THR A 199 17.27 -13.51 2.46
N ARG A 200 18.43 -13.70 1.84
CA ARG A 200 18.66 -13.31 0.43
C ARG A 200 17.61 -13.87 -0.54
N THR A 201 17.56 -13.35 -1.78
CA THR A 201 16.91 -14.06 -2.90
C THR A 201 17.30 -15.53 -2.87
N PHE A 202 16.32 -16.43 -2.78
CA PHE A 202 16.64 -17.85 -2.74
C PHE A 202 17.43 -18.22 -4.02
N PRO A 203 18.48 -19.04 -3.89
CA PRO A 203 19.26 -19.46 -5.05
C PRO A 203 18.43 -20.35 -5.97
N LEU A 204 18.56 -20.14 -7.29
CA LEU A 204 18.00 -21.04 -8.30
C LEU A 204 19.06 -22.06 -8.73
N PRO A 205 18.67 -23.31 -9.05
CA PRO A 205 19.59 -24.28 -9.64
C PRO A 205 20.22 -23.72 -10.92
N PRO A 206 21.49 -24.03 -11.23
CA PRO A 206 22.14 -23.54 -12.45
C PRO A 206 21.39 -23.89 -13.74
N SER A 207 20.65 -25.01 -13.76
CA SER A 207 19.83 -25.45 -14.91
C SER A 207 18.46 -24.76 -15.00
N PHE A 208 18.08 -23.95 -14.01
CA PHE A 208 16.79 -23.28 -13.99
C PHE A 208 16.79 -22.07 -14.93
N PRO A 209 15.80 -21.92 -15.83
CA PRO A 209 15.69 -20.76 -16.70
C PRO A 209 15.69 -19.42 -15.95
N GLY A 210 16.67 -18.57 -16.24
CA GLY A 210 16.81 -17.26 -15.60
C GLY A 210 17.62 -17.23 -14.30
N ALA A 211 18.28 -18.33 -13.91
CA ALA A 211 19.29 -18.31 -12.86
C ALA A 211 20.40 -17.26 -13.19
N SER A 212 20.71 -16.40 -12.23
CA SER A 212 21.78 -15.38 -12.30
C SER A 212 23.02 -15.85 -11.50
N ASN A 213 23.98 -14.97 -11.20
CA ASN A 213 25.22 -15.29 -10.47
C ASN A 213 25.00 -15.64 -8.97
N GLU A 214 23.78 -15.48 -8.44
CA GLU A 214 23.36 -15.97 -7.12
C GLU A 214 23.00 -17.46 -7.20
N GLN A 215 23.97 -18.25 -7.63
CA GLN A 215 23.84 -19.69 -7.84
C GLN A 215 24.12 -20.41 -6.54
N PHE A 216 23.57 -21.61 -6.38
CA PHE A 216 24.12 -22.55 -5.42
C PHE A 216 25.62 -22.74 -5.70
N ALA A 217 26.46 -22.51 -4.70
CA ALA A 217 27.84 -23.00 -4.75
C ALA A 217 27.80 -24.52 -4.67
N ALA A 218 28.65 -25.22 -5.43
CA ALA A 218 28.69 -26.69 -5.45
C ALA A 218 29.04 -27.29 -4.07
N ASP A 219 29.62 -26.47 -3.19
CA ASP A 219 30.12 -26.77 -1.85
C ASP A 219 29.38 -25.98 -0.76
N ASP A 220 28.16 -25.50 -1.03
CA ASP A 220 27.39 -24.76 -0.03
C ASP A 220 27.15 -25.64 1.24
N PRO A 221 27.76 -25.29 2.39
CA PRO A 221 27.63 -26.05 3.63
C PRO A 221 26.19 -26.06 4.15
N ASP A 222 25.32 -25.18 3.63
CA ASP A 222 23.92 -25.09 3.99
C ASP A 222 23.00 -26.00 3.18
N PHE A 223 23.47 -26.71 2.15
CA PHE A 223 22.75 -27.87 1.61
C PHE A 223 23.47 -29.20 1.85
N GLY A 224 24.60 -29.14 2.57
CA GLY A 224 25.47 -30.28 2.86
C GLY A 224 26.57 -30.39 1.83
N THR A 225 27.80 -30.25 2.27
CA THR A 225 29.03 -30.47 1.50
C THR A 225 29.22 -31.96 1.19
N ALA A 226 28.31 -32.56 0.42
CA ALA A 226 28.42 -33.92 -0.16
C ALA A 226 27.21 -34.36 -1.00
N VAL A 227 26.15 -33.55 -1.15
CA VAL A 227 24.95 -34.01 -1.89
C VAL A 227 25.13 -33.87 -3.40
N ASP A 228 24.93 -34.98 -4.10
CA ASP A 228 24.94 -35.07 -5.56
C ASP A 228 23.82 -34.22 -6.21
N SER A 229 23.97 -33.89 -7.50
CA SER A 229 23.05 -33.05 -8.28
C SER A 229 21.61 -33.54 -8.27
N ASP A 230 21.39 -34.86 -8.20
CA ASP A 230 20.06 -35.45 -8.19
C ASP A 230 19.30 -35.16 -6.90
N VAL A 231 20.01 -35.10 -5.76
CA VAL A 231 19.42 -34.76 -4.46
C VAL A 231 19.10 -33.27 -4.40
N ARG A 232 19.96 -32.42 -4.96
CA ARG A 232 19.68 -30.97 -5.09
C ARG A 232 18.44 -30.70 -5.97
N ALA A 233 18.31 -31.40 -7.09
CA ALA A 233 17.14 -31.29 -7.96
C ALA A 233 15.85 -31.76 -7.28
N LYS A 234 15.90 -32.87 -6.53
CA LYS A 234 14.76 -33.35 -5.72
C LYS A 234 14.37 -32.36 -4.63
N ASN A 235 15.35 -31.79 -3.93
CA ASN A 235 15.15 -30.78 -2.90
C ASN A 235 14.52 -29.50 -3.46
N PHE A 236 15.00 -29.03 -4.62
CA PHE A 236 14.41 -27.89 -5.32
C PHE A 236 12.98 -28.17 -5.80
N ASN A 237 12.74 -29.34 -6.39
CA ASN A 237 11.38 -29.73 -6.80
C ASN A 237 10.45 -29.85 -5.58
N THR A 238 10.96 -30.39 -4.47
CA THR A 238 10.23 -30.45 -3.19
C THR A 238 9.89 -29.04 -2.71
N PHE A 239 10.84 -28.11 -2.72
CA PHE A 239 10.63 -26.70 -2.37
C PHE A 239 9.61 -25.99 -3.28
N CYS A 240 9.77 -26.10 -4.60
CA CYS A 240 8.84 -25.48 -5.56
C CYS A 240 7.41 -26.04 -5.44
N ASN A 241 7.26 -27.25 -4.89
CA ASN A 241 5.98 -27.87 -4.57
C ASN A 241 5.53 -27.62 -3.12
N GLY A 242 6.16 -26.69 -2.38
CA GLY A 242 5.80 -26.35 -1.00
C GLY A 242 6.27 -27.34 0.08
N GLY A 243 7.02 -28.37 -0.29
CA GLY A 243 7.55 -29.37 0.63
C GLY A 243 8.76 -28.89 1.44
N ALA A 244 8.92 -29.44 2.64
CA ALA A 244 10.06 -29.16 3.51
C ALA A 244 11.33 -29.86 3.01
N VAL A 245 12.44 -29.12 2.95
CA VAL A 245 13.74 -29.63 2.51
C VAL A 245 14.63 -29.88 3.74
N GLY A 246 14.50 -31.04 4.37
CA GLY A 246 15.22 -31.36 5.61
C GLY A 246 14.78 -30.49 6.82
N PRO A 247 15.43 -30.62 7.99
CA PRO A 247 14.81 -30.20 9.25
C PRO A 247 14.51 -28.70 9.36
N HIS A 248 15.24 -27.80 8.69
CA HIS A 248 15.01 -26.35 8.80
C HIS A 248 15.49 -25.52 7.59
N ARG A 249 15.57 -26.03 6.35
CA ARG A 249 16.20 -25.27 5.25
C ARG A 249 15.26 -25.07 4.05
N GLY A 250 15.22 -23.85 3.52
CA GLY A 250 14.30 -23.41 2.46
C GLY A 250 13.03 -22.71 2.98
N LEU A 251 12.81 -22.74 4.28
CA LEU A 251 11.69 -22.08 4.93
C LEU A 251 12.01 -20.64 5.35
N GLU A 252 13.30 -20.31 5.41
CA GLU A 252 13.81 -18.96 5.59
C GLU A 252 13.55 -18.03 4.41
N PHE A 253 13.38 -18.55 3.20
CA PHE A 253 13.16 -17.70 2.03
C PHE A 253 11.69 -17.34 1.85
N GLY A 254 11.44 -16.05 1.60
CA GLY A 254 10.15 -15.54 1.16
C GLY A 254 9.95 -15.70 -0.35
N TYR A 255 8.74 -16.07 -0.76
CA TYR A 255 8.27 -15.99 -2.14
C TYR A 255 6.74 -16.01 -2.17
N HIS A 256 6.18 -15.19 -3.07
CA HIS A 256 4.74 -15.04 -3.25
C HIS A 256 4.25 -15.72 -4.53
N GLU A 257 5.04 -15.65 -5.60
CA GLU A 257 4.81 -16.31 -6.89
C GLU A 257 5.39 -17.72 -6.93
N SER A 258 4.81 -18.59 -7.76
CA SER A 258 5.33 -19.95 -7.95
C SER A 258 6.58 -20.00 -8.82
N CYS A 259 7.38 -21.06 -8.65
CA CYS A 259 8.50 -21.35 -9.55
C CYS A 259 8.04 -21.50 -11.00
N GLU A 260 6.84 -22.06 -11.23
CA GLU A 260 6.30 -22.25 -12.58
C GLU A 260 6.00 -20.92 -13.26
N SER A 261 5.40 -19.98 -12.54
CA SER A 261 5.10 -18.63 -13.02
C SER A 261 6.37 -17.90 -13.46
N TYR A 262 7.43 -17.93 -12.64
CA TYR A 262 8.72 -17.33 -13.00
C TYR A 262 9.42 -18.05 -14.15
N LYS A 263 9.40 -19.38 -14.16
CA LYS A 263 9.93 -20.18 -15.28
C LYS A 263 9.26 -19.75 -16.59
N ARG A 264 7.93 -19.61 -16.58
CA ARG A 264 7.15 -19.13 -17.73
C ARG A 264 7.57 -17.71 -18.12
N CYS A 265 7.78 -16.81 -17.16
CA CYS A 265 8.27 -15.45 -17.42
C CYS A 265 9.61 -15.45 -18.17
N THR A 266 10.56 -16.28 -17.74
CA THR A 266 11.92 -16.32 -18.31
C THR A 266 11.98 -16.94 -19.71
N MET A 267 11.04 -17.84 -20.01
CA MET A 267 11.00 -18.60 -21.27
C MET A 267 10.00 -18.03 -22.28
N THR A 268 9.23 -16.99 -21.95
CA THR A 268 8.28 -16.39 -22.90
C THR A 268 8.88 -15.14 -23.51
N GLU A 269 8.65 -14.95 -24.81
CA GLU A 269 8.86 -13.67 -25.48
C GLU A 269 8.12 -12.55 -24.75
N ARG A 270 8.78 -11.40 -24.57
CA ARG A 270 8.11 -10.19 -24.11
C ARG A 270 7.14 -9.67 -25.17
N ASN A 271 6.17 -8.89 -24.74
CA ASN A 271 5.34 -8.13 -25.67
C ASN A 271 6.13 -6.94 -26.23
N GLN A 272 6.44 -7.04 -27.53
CA GLN A 272 7.18 -6.00 -28.27
C GLN A 272 6.33 -4.77 -28.60
N GLY A 273 5.01 -4.82 -28.37
CA GLY A 273 4.10 -3.67 -28.47
C GLY A 273 4.16 -2.72 -27.28
N LEU A 274 4.97 -3.04 -26.24
CA LEU A 274 5.07 -2.22 -25.04
C LEU A 274 6.09 -1.09 -25.21
N TYR A 275 5.65 0.11 -24.87
CA TYR A 275 6.49 1.31 -24.83
C TYR A 275 7.65 1.15 -23.83
N HIS A 276 8.86 1.48 -24.28
CA HIS A 276 10.09 1.43 -23.50
C HIS A 276 10.92 2.73 -23.56
N ALA A 277 10.39 3.78 -24.19
CA ALA A 277 11.03 5.09 -24.33
C ALA A 277 12.39 4.97 -25.04
N ASP A 278 13.46 5.39 -24.37
CA ASP A 278 14.84 5.39 -24.85
C ASP A 278 15.66 4.21 -24.28
N ARG A 279 15.00 3.26 -23.59
CA ARG A 279 15.68 2.15 -22.90
C ARG A 279 16.04 1.03 -23.86
N ALA A 280 17.33 0.75 -23.98
CA ALA A 280 17.82 -0.47 -24.63
C ALA A 280 17.66 -1.65 -23.65
N LEU A 281 16.74 -2.56 -23.96
CA LEU A 281 16.50 -3.73 -23.13
C LEU A 281 17.58 -4.79 -23.37
N GLY A 282 18.05 -5.42 -22.30
CA GLY A 282 19.11 -6.43 -22.34
C GLY A 282 18.69 -7.80 -22.86
N GLY A 283 17.41 -7.99 -23.21
CA GLY A 283 16.90 -9.26 -23.71
C GLY A 283 15.46 -9.20 -24.19
N THR A 284 14.95 -10.34 -24.65
CA THR A 284 13.69 -10.47 -25.39
C THR A 284 12.62 -11.30 -24.68
N ASN A 285 12.87 -11.76 -23.45
CA ASN A 285 11.87 -12.46 -22.65
C ASN A 285 11.11 -11.51 -21.69
N ALA A 286 10.01 -11.98 -21.10
CA ALA A 286 9.10 -11.19 -20.28
C ALA A 286 9.69 -10.66 -18.94
N ARG A 287 10.98 -10.93 -18.64
CA ARG A 287 11.69 -10.25 -17.54
C ARG A 287 12.15 -8.86 -17.92
N PHE A 288 12.30 -8.57 -19.21
CA PHE A 288 12.86 -7.34 -19.71
C PHE A 288 11.74 -6.33 -20.00
N THR A 289 11.65 -5.33 -19.12
CA THR A 289 10.70 -4.21 -19.24
C THR A 289 11.44 -2.88 -19.19
N ARG A 290 10.73 -1.78 -19.43
CA ARG A 290 11.31 -0.42 -19.29
C ARG A 290 11.93 -0.20 -17.90
N GLN A 291 11.26 -0.66 -16.86
CA GLN A 291 11.72 -0.50 -15.47
C GLN A 291 12.75 -1.56 -15.05
N ASN A 292 12.71 -2.76 -15.66
CA ASN A 292 13.68 -3.83 -15.42
C ASN A 292 14.50 -4.15 -16.69
N GLN A 293 15.24 -3.16 -17.18
CA GLN A 293 15.95 -3.27 -18.47
C GLN A 293 17.01 -4.38 -18.53
N ASN A 294 17.54 -4.80 -17.37
CA ASN A 294 18.59 -5.82 -17.27
C ASN A 294 18.02 -7.20 -16.98
N GLY A 295 16.69 -7.32 -16.81
CA GLY A 295 16.05 -8.59 -16.44
C GLY A 295 16.51 -9.10 -15.08
N ASN A 296 16.85 -8.19 -14.16
CA ASN A 296 17.24 -8.53 -12.79
C ASN A 296 16.11 -9.29 -12.10
N ARG A 297 16.46 -10.22 -11.22
CA ARG A 297 15.50 -11.05 -10.49
C ARG A 297 15.20 -10.43 -9.13
N ASN A 298 13.91 -10.34 -8.80
CA ASN A 298 13.41 -9.95 -7.49
C ASN A 298 12.39 -11.00 -7.06
N GLY A 299 12.75 -11.85 -6.10
CA GLY A 299 12.03 -13.10 -5.82
C GLY A 299 11.70 -13.90 -7.08
N LEU A 300 10.42 -14.27 -7.22
CA LEU A 300 9.86 -14.97 -8.38
C LEU A 300 8.92 -14.11 -9.22
N GLU A 301 8.98 -12.79 -9.03
CA GLU A 301 8.13 -11.87 -9.76
C GLU A 301 8.45 -11.83 -11.27
N CYS A 302 7.39 -11.79 -12.09
CA CYS A 302 7.53 -11.48 -13.50
C CYS A 302 7.39 -9.97 -13.73
N ALA A 303 8.47 -9.31 -14.17
CA ALA A 303 8.50 -7.86 -14.34
C ALA A 303 7.43 -7.34 -15.31
N GLU A 304 7.16 -8.04 -16.42
CA GLU A 304 6.10 -7.65 -17.36
C GLU A 304 4.70 -7.78 -16.74
N GLU A 305 4.47 -8.79 -15.89
CA GLU A 305 3.20 -8.94 -15.16
C GLU A 305 3.02 -7.82 -14.16
N ARG A 306 4.09 -7.38 -13.49
CA ARG A 306 4.09 -6.27 -12.53
C ARG A 306 3.81 -4.92 -13.22
N ASP A 307 4.56 -4.61 -14.28
CA ASP A 307 4.60 -3.28 -14.90
C ASP A 307 3.37 -2.93 -15.73
N TYR A 308 2.66 -3.94 -16.24
CA TYR A 308 1.59 -3.71 -17.20
C TYR A 308 0.29 -4.37 -16.74
N TYR A 309 -0.74 -3.53 -16.58
CA TYR A 309 -2.09 -3.95 -16.22
C TYR A 309 -3.10 -3.35 -17.22
N PRO A 310 -4.13 -4.11 -17.67
CA PRO A 310 -4.40 -5.51 -17.35
C PRO A 310 -3.39 -6.43 -18.04
N TYR A 311 -2.87 -7.43 -17.31
CA TYR A 311 -1.91 -8.36 -17.90
C TYR A 311 -2.60 -9.32 -18.88
N TRP A 312 -2.10 -9.39 -20.12
CA TRP A 312 -2.74 -10.17 -21.21
C TRP A 312 -2.47 -11.67 -21.14
N ARG A 313 -1.57 -12.13 -20.26
CA ARG A 313 -1.29 -13.55 -20.03
C ARG A 313 -1.83 -13.98 -18.68
N HIS A 314 -1.64 -15.25 -18.36
CA HIS A 314 -1.97 -15.79 -17.05
C HIS A 314 -1.15 -15.08 -15.96
N SER A 315 -1.85 -14.46 -15.03
CA SER A 315 -1.33 -14.04 -13.74
C SER A 315 -1.91 -14.95 -12.65
N GLU A 316 -1.11 -15.20 -11.61
CA GLU A 316 -1.54 -15.88 -10.38
C GLU A 316 -2.30 -14.92 -9.43
N TRP A 317 -2.25 -13.61 -9.72
CA TRP A 317 -2.97 -12.59 -8.97
C TRP A 317 -4.45 -12.49 -9.40
N LYS A 318 -5.31 -12.30 -8.40
CA LYS A 318 -6.76 -12.11 -8.54
C LYS A 318 -7.10 -10.66 -8.20
N ASP A 319 -7.95 -10.03 -8.99
CA ASP A 319 -8.25 -8.61 -8.83
C ASP A 319 -9.34 -8.39 -7.76
N VAL A 320 -9.09 -7.51 -6.79
CA VAL A 320 -10.08 -7.06 -5.79
C VAL A 320 -10.81 -5.84 -6.32
N ALA A 321 -10.04 -4.79 -6.61
CA ALA A 321 -10.56 -3.50 -7.01
C ALA A 321 -9.56 -2.75 -7.89
N ILE A 322 -10.11 -1.89 -8.74
CA ILE A 322 -9.40 -0.96 -9.59
C ILE A 322 -9.88 0.44 -9.19
N MET A 323 -8.95 1.33 -8.90
CA MET A 323 -9.28 2.71 -8.58
C MET A 323 -8.50 3.62 -9.50
N THR A 324 -9.17 4.45 -10.28
CA THR A 324 -8.54 5.13 -11.42
C THR A 324 -8.91 6.61 -11.46
N SER A 325 -8.00 7.46 -11.93
CA SER A 325 -8.31 8.85 -12.23
C SER A 325 -9.22 8.99 -13.46
N ASN A 326 -9.31 7.94 -14.31
CA ASN A 326 -10.13 7.96 -15.52
C ASN A 326 -11.17 6.83 -15.52
N LEU A 327 -12.40 7.16 -15.11
CA LEU A 327 -13.51 6.22 -15.07
C LEU A 327 -13.92 5.65 -16.44
N SER A 328 -13.58 6.29 -17.57
CA SER A 328 -13.90 5.71 -18.89
C SER A 328 -13.15 4.40 -19.12
N TRP A 329 -12.01 4.19 -18.46
CA TRP A 329 -11.23 2.96 -18.54
C TRP A 329 -11.89 1.78 -17.82
N CYS A 330 -12.78 2.03 -16.85
CA CYS A 330 -13.32 0.98 -15.99
C CYS A 330 -13.95 -0.18 -16.76
N ALA A 331 -14.78 0.11 -17.77
CA ALA A 331 -15.44 -0.93 -18.56
C ALA A 331 -14.43 -1.84 -19.29
N THR A 332 -13.34 -1.26 -19.79
CA THR A 332 -12.27 -1.99 -20.48
C THR A 332 -11.45 -2.81 -19.49
N ALA A 333 -11.03 -2.22 -18.37
CA ALA A 333 -10.23 -2.87 -17.35
C ALA A 333 -10.96 -4.06 -16.71
N GLN A 334 -12.23 -3.88 -16.36
CA GLN A 334 -13.08 -4.93 -15.79
C GLN A 334 -13.28 -6.11 -16.75
N LYS A 335 -13.55 -5.84 -18.04
CA LYS A 335 -13.66 -6.87 -19.08
C LYS A 335 -12.34 -7.59 -19.34
N ALA A 336 -11.23 -6.88 -19.17
CA ALA A 336 -9.91 -7.45 -19.37
C ALA A 336 -9.46 -8.30 -18.17
N SER A 337 -9.94 -8.05 -16.95
CA SER A 337 -9.56 -8.79 -15.74
C SER A 337 -9.67 -10.32 -15.89
N GLN A 338 -8.65 -11.05 -15.41
CA GLN A 338 -8.65 -12.51 -15.42
C GLN A 338 -9.70 -13.11 -14.47
N ASN A 339 -10.31 -12.31 -13.59
CA ASN A 339 -11.44 -12.75 -12.77
C ASN A 339 -12.54 -13.38 -13.63
N ILE A 340 -12.84 -12.76 -14.77
CA ILE A 340 -13.90 -13.19 -15.70
C ILE A 340 -13.39 -13.60 -17.08
N LYS A 341 -12.21 -13.15 -17.50
CA LYS A 341 -11.66 -13.40 -18.83
C LYS A 341 -10.57 -14.46 -18.79
N GLU A 342 -10.72 -15.50 -19.60
CA GLU A 342 -9.72 -16.54 -19.77
C GLU A 342 -8.40 -15.96 -20.34
N ARG A 343 -7.33 -16.74 -20.18
CA ARG A 343 -5.99 -16.40 -20.65
C ARG A 343 -5.43 -17.52 -21.49
N TYR A 344 -4.36 -17.19 -22.21
CA TYR A 344 -3.68 -18.16 -23.05
C TYR A 344 -2.18 -18.01 -22.95
N TYR A 345 -1.46 -19.11 -23.16
CA TYR A 345 -0.01 -19.10 -23.34
C TYR A 345 0.43 -20.20 -24.29
N CYS A 346 1.58 -20.00 -24.93
CA CYS A 346 2.21 -21.05 -25.72
C CYS A 346 2.99 -22.01 -24.84
N GLN A 347 2.68 -23.30 -24.92
CA GLN A 347 3.49 -24.37 -24.37
C GLN A 347 4.30 -25.01 -25.50
N LEU A 348 5.59 -24.70 -25.54
CA LEU A 348 6.52 -25.30 -26.51
C LEU A 348 6.93 -26.72 -26.08
N PRO A 349 7.33 -27.59 -27.03
CA PRO A 349 7.93 -28.88 -26.71
C PRO A 349 9.17 -28.71 -25.80
N PRO A 350 9.46 -29.67 -24.90
CA PRO A 350 10.61 -29.57 -23.98
C PRO A 350 11.98 -29.39 -24.66
N THR A 351 12.10 -29.81 -25.92
CA THR A 351 13.31 -29.69 -26.74
C THR A 351 13.47 -28.32 -27.40
N ALA A 352 12.47 -27.44 -27.30
CA ALA A 352 12.52 -26.13 -27.92
C ALA A 352 13.51 -25.21 -27.21
N THR A 353 14.40 -24.61 -27.99
CA THR A 353 15.36 -23.59 -27.51
C THR A 353 14.86 -22.16 -27.73
N ALA A 354 13.83 -21.99 -28.56
CA ALA A 354 13.17 -20.71 -28.79
C ALA A 354 12.34 -20.29 -27.57
N LEU A 355 12.15 -18.98 -27.41
CA LEU A 355 11.20 -18.45 -26.45
C LEU A 355 9.76 -18.79 -26.87
N ALA A 356 8.91 -19.06 -25.89
CA ALA A 356 7.48 -19.27 -26.11
C ALA A 356 6.85 -17.97 -26.63
N PRO A 357 6.26 -17.98 -27.84
CA PRO A 357 5.67 -16.79 -28.42
C PRO A 357 4.35 -16.42 -27.75
N ILE A 358 3.95 -15.17 -27.92
CA ILE A 358 2.74 -14.60 -27.31
C ILE A 358 1.51 -14.63 -28.22
N THR A 359 1.61 -15.24 -29.39
CA THR A 359 0.47 -15.41 -30.33
C THR A 359 0.29 -16.88 -30.69
N GLU A 360 -0.97 -17.27 -30.90
CA GLU A 360 -1.33 -18.64 -31.29
C GLU A 360 -0.65 -19.06 -32.60
N VAL A 361 -0.69 -18.20 -33.61
CA VAL A 361 -0.10 -18.48 -34.93
C VAL A 361 1.40 -18.74 -34.82
N ALA A 362 2.14 -17.94 -34.05
CA ALA A 362 3.56 -18.17 -33.84
C ALA A 362 3.82 -19.43 -33.00
N CYS A 363 2.96 -19.71 -32.01
CA CYS A 363 3.04 -20.92 -31.19
C CYS A 363 2.94 -22.19 -32.05
N GLN A 364 1.93 -22.25 -32.91
CA GLN A 364 1.70 -23.39 -33.81
C GLN A 364 2.86 -23.59 -34.80
N LYS A 365 3.46 -22.50 -35.31
CA LYS A 365 4.66 -22.57 -36.18
C LYS A 365 5.85 -23.22 -35.50
N LEU A 366 5.98 -23.04 -34.19
CA LEU A 366 7.01 -23.68 -33.38
C LEU A 366 6.59 -25.05 -32.83
N GLN A 367 5.53 -25.64 -33.39
CA GLN A 367 4.97 -26.93 -32.94
C GLN A 367 4.53 -26.90 -31.46
N GLY A 368 4.25 -25.72 -30.93
CA GLY A 368 3.73 -25.52 -29.59
C GLY A 368 2.22 -25.72 -29.53
N THR A 369 1.73 -25.97 -28.32
CA THR A 369 0.30 -26.03 -28.00
C THR A 369 -0.14 -24.68 -27.44
N TRP A 370 -1.20 -24.09 -28.00
CA TRP A 370 -1.81 -22.88 -27.45
C TRP A 370 -2.75 -23.27 -26.32
N VAL A 371 -2.28 -23.10 -25.09
CA VAL A 371 -2.98 -23.59 -23.90
C VAL A 371 -3.89 -22.51 -23.36
N GLN A 372 -5.17 -22.84 -23.21
CA GLN A 372 -6.15 -22.01 -22.51
C GLN A 372 -6.03 -22.20 -21.00
N VAL A 373 -6.03 -21.10 -20.27
CA VAL A 373 -6.18 -21.04 -18.81
C VAL A 373 -7.53 -20.41 -18.52
N PRO A 374 -8.44 -21.09 -17.80
CA PRO A 374 -9.74 -20.52 -17.49
C PRO A 374 -9.62 -19.21 -16.70
N SER A 375 -10.67 -18.40 -16.75
CA SER A 375 -10.81 -17.28 -15.81
C SER A 375 -10.88 -17.82 -14.38
N TRP A 376 -10.69 -16.93 -13.40
CA TRP A 376 -10.80 -17.34 -11.99
C TRP A 376 -12.23 -17.71 -11.57
N GLY A 377 -13.23 -17.48 -12.43
CA GLY A 377 -14.64 -17.68 -12.08
C GLY A 377 -15.11 -16.73 -10.97
N LEU A 378 -14.43 -15.59 -10.81
CA LEU A 378 -14.76 -14.55 -9.83
C LEU A 378 -15.58 -13.44 -10.49
N THR A 379 -16.21 -12.61 -9.69
CA THR A 379 -16.83 -11.39 -10.21
C THR A 379 -15.77 -10.44 -10.75
N ALA A 380 -16.12 -9.66 -11.78
CA ALA A 380 -15.26 -8.58 -12.24
C ALA A 380 -14.93 -7.64 -11.06
N PRO A 381 -13.68 -7.14 -10.96
CA PRO A 381 -13.27 -6.28 -9.86
C PRO A 381 -14.11 -4.99 -9.87
N ARG A 382 -14.38 -4.45 -8.68
CA ARG A 382 -15.03 -3.15 -8.57
C ARG A 382 -14.09 -2.09 -9.15
N CYS A 383 -14.59 -1.25 -10.06
CA CYS A 383 -13.83 -0.11 -10.59
C CYS A 383 -14.47 1.21 -10.13
N VAL A 384 -13.70 2.04 -9.44
CA VAL A 384 -14.15 3.31 -8.85
C VAL A 384 -13.11 4.40 -9.04
N GLU A 385 -13.47 5.64 -8.69
CA GLU A 385 -12.52 6.73 -8.61
C GLU A 385 -11.72 6.58 -7.31
N HIS A 386 -10.41 6.86 -7.35
CA HIS A 386 -9.60 6.91 -6.14
C HIS A 386 -9.80 8.24 -5.41
N GLU A 387 -9.46 8.30 -4.12
CA GLU A 387 -9.39 9.58 -3.41
C GLU A 387 -8.21 10.42 -3.94
N THR A 388 -8.42 11.72 -4.11
CA THR A 388 -7.34 12.63 -4.53
C THR A 388 -6.37 12.87 -3.38
N THR A 389 -5.07 12.71 -3.63
CA THR A 389 -3.99 12.99 -2.69
C THR A 389 -3.00 13.97 -3.27
N ARG A 390 -2.45 14.81 -2.40
CA ARG A 390 -1.43 15.81 -2.75
C ARG A 390 -0.03 15.24 -2.59
N ASP A 391 0.85 15.64 -3.48
CA ASP A 391 2.27 15.25 -3.50
C ASP A 391 2.95 15.61 -2.17
N ASN A 392 3.63 14.63 -1.57
CA ASN A 392 4.40 14.73 -0.33
C ASN A 392 3.60 15.05 0.94
N HIS A 393 2.33 14.62 1.02
CA HIS A 393 1.44 14.91 2.16
C HIS A 393 1.10 13.71 3.06
N LEU A 394 1.96 12.68 3.06
CA LEU A 394 1.80 11.47 3.89
C LEU A 394 0.38 10.88 3.81
N GLY A 395 -0.18 10.92 2.60
CA GLY A 395 -1.51 10.44 2.23
C GLY A 395 -2.68 10.97 3.06
N ASN A 396 -2.59 12.21 3.57
CA ASN A 396 -3.80 12.97 3.88
C ASN A 396 -4.66 13.04 2.60
N SER A 397 -5.77 12.32 2.63
CA SER A 397 -6.76 12.26 1.56
C SER A 397 -8.06 12.85 2.07
N GLY A 398 -8.62 13.80 1.31
CA GLY A 398 -9.94 14.40 1.55
C GLY A 398 -10.39 14.50 3.02
N SER A 399 -11.67 14.22 3.24
CA SER A 399 -12.25 14.06 4.57
C SER A 399 -13.13 12.83 4.57
N GLN A 400 -13.12 12.08 5.66
CA GLN A 400 -14.02 10.96 5.90
C GLN A 400 -15.17 11.41 6.80
N SER A 401 -16.40 11.01 6.48
CA SER A 401 -17.55 11.31 7.33
C SER A 401 -17.61 10.34 8.51
N PHE A 402 -17.64 10.89 9.72
CA PHE A 402 -17.90 10.15 10.96
C PHE A 402 -18.90 10.95 11.78
N ASP A 403 -20.03 10.34 12.12
CA ASP A 403 -21.15 11.00 12.81
C ASP A 403 -21.59 12.31 12.12
N ASP A 404 -21.75 12.28 10.79
CA ASP A 404 -22.08 13.43 9.94
C ASP A 404 -21.06 14.59 10.03
N GLN A 405 -19.87 14.35 10.58
CA GLN A 405 -18.76 15.30 10.66
C GLN A 405 -17.59 14.88 9.77
N ASN A 406 -16.91 15.86 9.22
CA ASN A 406 -15.72 15.68 8.41
C ASN A 406 -14.49 15.46 9.28
N GLN A 407 -13.93 14.25 9.25
CA GLN A 407 -12.67 13.87 9.88
C GLN A 407 -11.53 13.85 8.84
N PRO A 408 -10.27 14.07 9.24
CA PRO A 408 -9.13 13.84 8.36
C PRO A 408 -9.11 12.39 7.86
N GLY A 409 -8.94 12.21 6.55
CA GLY A 409 -8.89 10.89 5.93
C GLY A 409 -7.47 10.46 5.54
N THR A 410 -7.28 9.15 5.48
CA THR A 410 -6.18 8.50 4.75
C THR A 410 -6.77 7.66 3.62
N SER A 411 -6.04 7.55 2.50
CA SER A 411 -6.49 6.77 1.35
C SER A 411 -6.81 5.35 1.75
N SER A 412 -8.04 4.93 1.43
CA SER A 412 -8.56 3.68 1.96
C SER A 412 -9.56 2.99 1.04
N TYR A 413 -9.67 1.68 1.21
CA TYR A 413 -10.66 0.83 0.56
C TYR A 413 -11.07 -0.30 1.50
N THR A 414 -12.37 -0.50 1.72
CA THR A 414 -12.83 -1.60 2.58
C THR A 414 -13.08 -2.84 1.73
N TRP A 415 -12.31 -3.90 2.00
CA TRP A 415 -12.45 -5.19 1.33
C TRP A 415 -13.17 -6.20 2.22
N THR A 416 -14.28 -6.75 1.74
CA THR A 416 -14.92 -7.91 2.36
C THR A 416 -14.18 -9.18 1.94
N ILE A 417 -13.55 -9.86 2.89
CA ILE A 417 -12.77 -11.07 2.61
C ILE A 417 -13.70 -12.17 2.05
N PRO A 418 -13.48 -12.69 0.84
CA PRO A 418 -14.39 -13.67 0.24
C PRO A 418 -14.47 -14.98 1.05
N PRO A 419 -15.66 -15.63 1.12
CA PRO A 419 -15.81 -16.96 1.71
C PRO A 419 -14.92 -18.03 1.08
N SER A 420 -14.57 -17.89 -0.20
CA SER A 420 -13.65 -18.81 -0.90
C SER A 420 -12.22 -18.79 -0.36
N LEU A 421 -11.87 -17.84 0.51
CA LEU A 421 -10.55 -17.76 1.12
C LEU A 421 -10.43 -18.52 2.45
N ARG A 422 -11.50 -19.17 2.95
CA ARG A 422 -11.41 -19.97 4.19
C ARG A 422 -10.29 -21.01 4.11
N GLY A 423 -9.49 -21.09 5.18
CA GLY A 423 -8.34 -21.99 5.27
C GLY A 423 -7.18 -21.64 4.33
N GLN A 424 -7.23 -20.48 3.66
CA GLN A 424 -6.18 -20.02 2.77
C GLN A 424 -5.22 -19.08 3.51
N ARG A 425 -3.96 -19.14 3.11
CA ARG A 425 -3.00 -18.07 3.31
C ARG A 425 -3.05 -17.12 2.13
N VAL A 426 -2.94 -15.83 2.41
CA VAL A 426 -3.20 -14.75 1.46
C VAL A 426 -2.10 -13.70 1.56
N VAL A 427 -1.71 -13.16 0.41
CA VAL A 427 -0.91 -11.94 0.31
C VAL A 427 -1.66 -10.92 -0.53
N LEU A 428 -1.71 -9.68 -0.06
CA LEU A 428 -2.26 -8.55 -0.80
C LEU A 428 -1.14 -7.80 -1.51
N ARG A 429 -1.42 -7.32 -2.72
CA ARG A 429 -0.57 -6.40 -3.47
C ARG A 429 -1.35 -5.16 -3.84
N PHE A 430 -0.75 -4.02 -3.61
CA PHE A 430 -1.13 -2.78 -4.24
C PHE A 430 -0.18 -2.48 -5.38
N ARG A 431 -0.71 -2.24 -6.57
CA ARG A 431 0.02 -1.60 -7.66
C ARG A 431 -0.42 -0.16 -7.77
N TYR A 432 0.54 0.74 -7.83
CA TYR A 432 0.33 2.15 -8.07
C TYR A 432 0.98 2.51 -9.39
N ASN A 433 0.15 2.69 -10.41
CA ASN A 433 0.58 3.16 -11.72
C ASN A 433 0.39 4.67 -11.75
N ILE A 434 1.46 5.44 -11.95
CA ILE A 434 1.39 6.89 -12.12
C ILE A 434 1.90 7.28 -13.49
N SER A 435 1.23 8.21 -14.16
CA SER A 435 1.58 8.70 -15.48
C SER A 435 1.36 10.21 -15.59
N ALA A 436 2.17 10.87 -16.43
CA ALA A 436 2.04 12.30 -16.71
C ALA A 436 1.12 12.59 -17.91
N THR A 437 0.08 11.79 -18.17
CA THR A 437 -0.84 11.84 -19.35
C THR A 437 -0.19 11.70 -20.73
N THR A 438 1.14 11.54 -20.82
CA THR A 438 1.89 11.42 -22.09
C THR A 438 1.81 10.04 -22.75
N TYR A 439 1.16 9.08 -22.10
CA TYR A 439 1.08 7.69 -22.53
C TYR A 439 -0.36 7.24 -22.70
N GLU A 440 -0.58 6.49 -23.76
CA GLU A 440 -1.86 5.83 -24.04
C GLU A 440 -1.97 4.57 -23.14
N SER A 441 -2.18 4.74 -21.84
CA SER A 441 -2.45 3.59 -20.96
C SER A 441 -3.90 3.11 -21.04
N HIS A 442 -4.82 3.94 -21.56
CA HIS A 442 -6.27 3.69 -21.44
C HIS A 442 -7.13 3.96 -22.68
N GLY A 443 -6.56 4.00 -23.89
CA GLY A 443 -7.32 3.95 -25.16
C GLY A 443 -8.32 5.08 -25.46
N GLU A 444 -8.51 6.04 -24.55
CA GLU A 444 -9.27 7.26 -24.78
C GLU A 444 -8.57 8.42 -24.06
N ALA A 445 -7.99 9.35 -24.81
CA ALA A 445 -7.36 10.52 -24.25
C ALA A 445 -7.56 11.78 -25.10
N MET A 446 -7.67 12.89 -24.39
CA MET A 446 -8.01 14.22 -24.89
C MET A 446 -6.85 14.99 -25.53
N ASN A 447 -5.77 14.34 -26.00
CA ASN A 447 -4.70 15.07 -26.69
C ASN A 447 -3.91 14.22 -27.70
N SER A 448 -3.60 14.82 -28.86
CA SER A 448 -3.10 14.17 -30.08
C SER A 448 -1.58 13.86 -30.11
N LYS A 449 -0.88 13.97 -28.97
CA LYS A 449 0.59 13.83 -28.87
C LYS A 449 1.07 12.63 -28.03
N MET A 450 0.32 11.53 -27.99
CA MET A 450 0.64 10.36 -27.16
C MET A 450 1.76 9.48 -27.71
N THR A 451 2.48 8.80 -26.80
CA THR A 451 3.58 7.88 -27.11
C THR A 451 3.18 6.41 -26.97
N THR A 452 3.43 5.61 -28.00
CA THR A 452 3.27 4.13 -28.05
C THR A 452 4.61 3.50 -28.45
N SER A 453 4.75 2.17 -28.51
CA SER A 453 6.04 1.55 -28.91
C SER A 453 6.53 1.99 -30.30
N SER A 454 5.63 2.52 -31.13
CA SER A 454 5.98 3.15 -32.40
C SER A 454 6.87 4.40 -32.28
N LEU A 455 6.97 4.95 -31.06
CA LEU A 455 7.69 6.18 -30.69
C LEU A 455 8.80 5.91 -29.68
N ASP A 456 9.22 4.65 -29.52
CA ASP A 456 10.46 4.32 -28.84
C ASP A 456 11.65 4.91 -29.62
N CYS A 457 12.60 5.50 -28.90
CA CYS A 457 13.58 6.38 -29.52
C CYS A 457 14.81 6.58 -28.65
N LYS A 458 15.98 6.20 -29.19
CA LYS A 458 17.29 6.46 -28.58
C LYS A 458 17.95 7.65 -29.26
N ALA A 459 18.61 8.51 -28.49
CA ALA A 459 19.31 9.68 -28.99
C ALA A 459 20.17 9.36 -30.23
N GLY A 460 19.98 10.14 -31.31
CA GLY A 460 20.72 10.00 -32.56
C GLY A 460 20.20 8.93 -33.53
N LEU A 461 19.09 8.23 -33.21
CA LEU A 461 18.46 7.25 -34.11
C LEU A 461 17.22 7.82 -34.82
N THR A 462 16.80 7.15 -35.89
CA THR A 462 15.43 7.26 -36.41
C THR A 462 14.50 6.47 -35.48
N GLY A 463 13.29 7.00 -35.21
CA GLY A 463 12.30 6.26 -34.42
C GLY A 463 11.99 4.89 -35.04
N VAL A 464 11.51 3.93 -34.24
CA VAL A 464 11.38 2.50 -34.63
C VAL A 464 10.59 2.28 -35.93
N ASN A 465 9.73 3.23 -36.34
CA ASN A 465 8.96 3.17 -37.60
C ASN A 465 9.45 4.10 -38.73
N GLY A 466 10.69 4.58 -38.70
CA GLY A 466 11.26 5.37 -39.80
C GLY A 466 10.65 6.76 -39.98
N GLY A 467 9.85 7.24 -39.03
CA GLY A 467 9.48 8.65 -38.89
C GLY A 467 10.68 9.50 -38.45
N ALA A 468 10.54 10.83 -38.56
CA ALA A 468 11.58 11.84 -38.33
C ALA A 468 12.57 11.52 -37.19
N HIS A 469 13.81 11.98 -37.33
CA HIS A 469 14.87 11.82 -36.33
C HIS A 469 14.35 12.02 -34.90
N CYS A 470 14.79 11.14 -33.99
CA CYS A 470 14.62 11.30 -32.55
C CYS A 470 14.84 12.75 -32.13
N SER A 471 13.77 13.42 -31.74
CA SER A 471 13.79 14.85 -31.42
C SER A 471 13.40 15.03 -29.96
N ASN A 472 14.18 15.84 -29.28
CA ASN A 472 13.85 16.30 -27.94
C ASN A 472 13.11 17.65 -27.98
N ASP A 473 12.67 18.12 -29.16
CA ASP A 473 11.92 19.36 -29.32
C ASP A 473 10.40 19.11 -29.23
N LEU A 474 9.76 19.65 -28.20
CA LEU A 474 8.31 19.53 -27.96
C LEU A 474 7.45 20.42 -28.87
N ASN A 475 8.06 21.32 -29.63
CA ASN A 475 7.35 22.23 -30.54
C ASN A 475 6.99 21.60 -31.88
N LEU A 476 7.43 20.36 -32.12
CA LEU A 476 7.03 19.61 -33.31
C LEU A 476 5.54 19.25 -33.23
N ASP A 477 4.88 19.34 -34.39
CA ASP A 477 3.49 18.93 -34.54
C ASP A 477 3.37 17.40 -34.63
N GLY A 478 2.32 16.86 -34.01
CA GLY A 478 2.04 15.43 -33.98
C GLY A 478 2.78 14.65 -32.88
N PRO A 479 2.80 13.30 -32.96
CA PRO A 479 3.44 12.44 -31.98
C PRO A 479 4.96 12.55 -32.07
N VAL A 480 5.62 12.98 -31.00
CA VAL A 480 7.08 13.16 -30.97
C VAL A 480 7.72 12.00 -30.20
N ALA A 481 8.69 11.33 -30.83
CA ALA A 481 9.51 10.32 -30.18
C ALA A 481 10.56 11.03 -29.30
N LEU A 482 10.29 11.15 -28.00
CA LEU A 482 11.12 11.88 -27.04
C LEU A 482 12.25 11.03 -26.48
N TYR A 483 13.38 11.68 -26.21
CA TYR A 483 14.45 11.16 -25.36
C TYR A 483 14.78 12.19 -24.27
N ASN A 484 15.33 11.70 -23.16
CA ASN A 484 15.58 12.39 -21.89
C ASN A 484 15.88 13.91 -21.98
N ASN A 485 15.27 14.70 -21.08
CA ASN A 485 15.35 16.16 -20.98
C ASN A 485 14.93 16.91 -22.26
N PRO A 486 13.64 16.82 -22.65
CA PRO A 486 13.13 17.53 -23.81
C PRO A 486 13.19 19.05 -23.65
N TYR A 487 13.38 19.76 -24.75
CA TYR A 487 13.36 21.22 -24.85
C TYR A 487 11.98 21.73 -25.26
N VAL A 488 11.59 22.87 -24.70
CA VAL A 488 10.42 23.66 -25.10
C VAL A 488 10.88 25.02 -25.61
N LYS A 489 10.27 25.52 -26.69
CA LYS A 489 10.52 26.88 -27.19
C LYS A 489 9.58 27.80 -26.43
N LEU A 490 10.13 28.75 -25.69
CA LEU A 490 9.33 29.66 -24.89
C LEU A 490 8.90 30.89 -25.68
N TRP A 491 9.74 31.33 -26.61
CA TRP A 491 9.58 32.59 -27.32
C TRP A 491 9.90 32.42 -28.79
N ASP A 492 9.18 33.16 -29.63
CA ASP A 492 9.52 33.27 -31.04
C ASP A 492 10.36 34.53 -31.28
N SER A 493 11.66 34.32 -31.48
CA SER A 493 12.63 35.41 -31.77
C SER A 493 12.30 36.19 -33.04
N ALA A 494 11.39 35.68 -33.89
CA ALA A 494 10.88 36.42 -35.03
C ALA A 494 9.89 37.54 -34.65
N THR A 495 9.18 37.40 -33.51
CA THR A 495 8.16 38.34 -33.04
C THR A 495 8.59 39.14 -31.82
N GLU A 496 9.49 38.61 -30.99
CA GLU A 496 9.95 39.25 -29.76
C GLU A 496 11.28 39.98 -29.99
N LYS A 497 11.27 41.32 -29.87
CA LYS A 497 12.41 42.23 -30.11
C LYS A 497 13.03 42.74 -28.80
N ASP A 498 13.13 41.90 -27.78
CA ASP A 498 13.69 42.26 -26.47
C ASP A 498 15.22 42.08 -26.39
N GLY A 499 15.84 41.53 -27.45
CA GLY A 499 17.29 41.30 -27.52
C GLY A 499 17.76 40.02 -26.81
N MET A 500 16.85 39.16 -26.34
CA MET A 500 17.20 37.86 -25.77
C MET A 500 17.43 36.81 -26.88
N ASN A 501 18.63 36.22 -26.90
CA ASN A 501 19.01 35.19 -27.89
C ASN A 501 18.68 33.74 -27.44
N HIS A 502 18.28 33.55 -26.19
CA HIS A 502 17.89 32.24 -25.66
C HIS A 502 16.41 32.03 -25.93
N VAL A 503 16.03 30.95 -26.62
CA VAL A 503 14.62 30.66 -26.97
C VAL A 503 14.13 29.30 -26.49
N TYR A 504 15.01 28.43 -25.99
CA TYR A 504 14.69 27.09 -25.51
C TYR A 504 15.01 26.93 -24.02
N LEU A 505 14.17 26.21 -23.29
CA LEU A 505 14.50 25.64 -21.98
C LEU A 505 14.38 24.12 -22.00
N ALA A 506 15.30 23.44 -21.32
CA ALA A 506 15.17 22.01 -21.04
C ALA A 506 14.14 21.80 -19.92
N LEU A 507 13.22 20.88 -20.12
CA LEU A 507 12.43 20.31 -19.04
C LEU A 507 13.30 19.29 -18.28
N ALA A 508 13.25 19.35 -16.96
CA ALA A 508 13.86 18.34 -16.08
C ALA A 508 13.00 17.06 -16.07
N LEU A 509 12.79 16.47 -17.23
CA LEU A 509 11.95 15.29 -17.44
C LEU A 509 12.81 14.13 -17.91
N ASN A 510 12.89 13.10 -17.07
CA ASN A 510 13.46 11.84 -17.47
C ASN A 510 12.38 10.98 -18.13
N THR A 511 12.41 10.87 -19.46
CA THR A 511 11.46 10.08 -20.28
C THR A 511 11.40 8.61 -19.85
N ALA A 512 12.48 8.07 -19.28
CA ALA A 512 12.50 6.72 -18.72
C ALA A 512 11.74 6.60 -17.38
N GLN A 513 11.46 7.72 -16.71
CA GLN A 513 10.76 7.81 -15.42
C GLN A 513 9.32 8.30 -15.55
N VAL A 514 8.88 8.68 -16.76
CA VAL A 514 7.49 9.09 -16.97
C VAL A 514 6.64 7.85 -17.21
N GLY A 515 5.56 7.71 -16.44
CA GLY A 515 4.82 6.45 -16.40
C GLY A 515 5.60 5.43 -15.57
N ARG A 516 5.18 5.11 -14.36
CA ARG A 516 5.83 4.08 -13.55
C ARG A 516 4.82 3.30 -12.73
N THR A 517 5.12 2.02 -12.58
CA THR A 517 4.46 1.15 -11.60
C THR A 517 5.33 1.03 -10.37
N PHE A 518 4.69 1.21 -9.23
CA PHE A 518 5.23 0.91 -7.91
C PHE A 518 4.33 -0.12 -7.27
N GLN A 519 4.86 -0.88 -6.33
CA GLN A 519 4.03 -1.80 -5.60
C GLN A 519 4.51 -1.91 -4.16
N ASP A 520 3.56 -2.20 -3.29
CA ASP A 520 3.83 -2.75 -1.98
C ASP A 520 2.97 -3.99 -1.81
N ARG A 521 3.42 -4.89 -0.93
CA ARG A 521 2.73 -6.14 -0.64
C ARG A 521 2.61 -6.30 0.86
N SER A 522 1.44 -6.73 1.33
CA SER A 522 1.27 -7.07 2.73
C SER A 522 2.23 -8.20 3.12
N PHE A 523 2.49 -8.33 4.42
CA PHE A 523 2.87 -9.64 4.96
C PHE A 523 1.75 -10.65 4.71
N VAL A 524 2.10 -11.93 4.69
CA VAL A 524 1.10 -12.99 4.56
C VAL A 524 0.19 -13.02 5.77
N PHE A 525 -1.10 -13.18 5.52
CA PHE A 525 -2.11 -13.40 6.55
C PHE A 525 -2.92 -14.66 6.24
N GLU A 526 -3.65 -15.17 7.21
CA GLU A 526 -4.51 -16.33 7.04
C GLU A 526 -5.98 -15.97 7.23
N VAL A 527 -6.84 -16.69 6.54
CA VAL A 527 -8.29 -16.59 6.71
C VAL A 527 -8.76 -17.86 7.39
N ARG A 528 -9.44 -17.71 8.53
CA ARG A 528 -9.94 -18.85 9.32
C ARG A 528 -10.79 -19.77 8.45
N GLU A 529 -10.69 -21.06 8.74
CA GLU A 529 -11.60 -22.06 8.19
C GLU A 529 -13.00 -21.93 8.79
N GLU A 530 -13.06 -21.56 10.08
CA GLU A 530 -14.29 -21.34 10.83
C GLU A 530 -14.98 -20.03 10.41
N GLU A 531 -16.32 -20.07 10.37
CA GLU A 531 -17.12 -18.85 10.22
C GLU A 531 -17.08 -18.01 11.50
N ALA A 532 -17.24 -16.70 11.33
CA ALA A 532 -17.42 -15.82 12.46
C ALA A 532 -18.80 -16.05 13.10
N ASP A 533 -18.82 -16.23 14.41
CA ASP A 533 -20.05 -16.17 15.20
C ASP A 533 -20.38 -14.70 15.50
N CYS A 534 -21.09 -14.06 14.57
CA CYS A 534 -21.54 -12.67 14.70
C CYS A 534 -22.92 -12.47 14.06
N ALA A 535 -23.76 -11.64 14.70
CA ALA A 535 -25.13 -11.39 14.25
C ALA A 535 -25.24 -10.35 13.12
N GLY A 536 -24.17 -9.61 12.85
CA GLY A 536 -24.04 -8.54 11.86
C GLY A 536 -22.69 -8.63 11.14
N ASP A 537 -22.16 -7.49 10.71
CA ASP A 537 -20.85 -7.45 10.04
C ASP A 537 -19.71 -7.65 11.05
N VAL A 538 -18.66 -8.33 10.62
CA VAL A 538 -17.40 -8.41 11.37
C VAL A 538 -16.46 -7.35 10.83
N VAL A 539 -16.06 -6.37 11.65
CA VAL A 539 -15.14 -5.30 11.26
C VAL A 539 -13.78 -5.53 11.89
N ASN A 540 -12.71 -5.49 11.07
CA ASN A 540 -11.36 -5.68 11.58
C ASN A 540 -10.79 -4.37 12.16
N LEU A 541 -10.30 -4.43 13.40
CA LEU A 541 -9.61 -3.33 14.06
C LEU A 541 -8.14 -3.71 14.28
N ASN A 542 -7.25 -3.02 13.57
CA ASN A 542 -5.81 -3.27 13.60
C ASN A 542 -5.02 -2.03 14.04
N VAL A 543 -3.70 -2.11 13.91
CA VAL A 543 -2.75 -1.01 14.14
C VAL A 543 -1.86 -0.80 12.92
N ARG A 544 -1.75 0.45 12.47
CA ARG A 544 -0.76 0.90 11.48
C ARG A 544 0.41 1.62 12.14
N GLY A 545 1.46 1.91 11.38
CA GLY A 545 2.57 2.75 11.83
C GLY A 545 3.77 1.99 12.40
N LYS A 546 4.87 2.71 12.66
CA LYS A 546 6.12 2.18 13.25
C LYS A 546 6.66 3.11 14.34
N ARG A 547 7.71 2.66 15.04
CA ARG A 547 8.29 3.36 16.20
C ARG A 547 9.07 4.58 15.71
N GLY A 548 8.85 5.72 16.35
CA GLY A 548 9.55 6.97 16.09
C GLY A 548 8.63 8.18 16.19
N ASN A 549 9.21 9.36 15.99
CA ASN A 549 8.47 10.58 15.67
C ASN A 549 8.20 10.69 14.15
N ILE A 550 7.52 11.74 13.71
CA ILE A 550 7.14 11.91 12.29
C ILE A 550 8.35 11.95 11.32
N VAL A 551 9.50 12.46 11.76
CA VAL A 551 10.72 12.53 10.93
C VAL A 551 11.41 11.17 10.87
N GLN A 552 11.46 10.47 11.99
CA GLN A 552 12.06 9.14 12.12
C GLN A 552 11.22 8.07 11.39
N THR A 553 9.90 8.22 11.37
CA THR A 553 9.00 7.26 10.74
C THR A 553 8.84 7.47 9.23
N TYR A 554 9.16 8.66 8.71
CA TYR A 554 9.10 8.99 7.29
C TYR A 554 9.88 7.97 6.44
N PRO A 555 9.32 7.50 5.30
CA PRO A 555 8.07 7.90 4.66
C PRO A 555 6.82 7.11 5.12
N ALA A 556 6.95 6.27 6.15
CA ALA A 556 5.80 5.66 6.83
C ALA A 556 5.17 6.64 7.84
N THR A 557 4.34 6.12 8.73
CA THR A 557 3.58 6.90 9.72
C THR A 557 3.83 6.40 11.15
N GLU A 558 3.51 7.24 12.12
CA GLU A 558 3.46 6.88 13.55
C GLU A 558 2.28 5.95 13.84
N TYR A 559 2.28 5.36 15.04
CA TYR A 559 1.23 4.42 15.45
C TYR A 559 -0.16 5.04 15.51
N ASP A 560 -1.12 4.32 14.96
CA ASP A 560 -2.53 4.69 15.00
C ASP A 560 -3.42 3.43 14.89
N PHE A 561 -4.64 3.50 15.41
CA PHE A 561 -5.62 2.46 15.15
C PHE A 561 -6.15 2.58 13.73
N VAL A 562 -6.48 1.45 13.12
CA VAL A 562 -7.04 1.43 11.77
C VAL A 562 -8.26 0.49 11.74
N PRO A 563 -9.47 1.05 11.54
CA PRO A 563 -9.78 2.49 11.52
C PRO A 563 -9.64 3.16 12.91
N SER A 564 -9.29 4.46 12.92
CA SER A 564 -9.30 5.30 14.13
C SER A 564 -10.70 5.86 14.45
N PHE A 565 -11.55 5.97 13.44
CA PHE A 565 -12.97 6.31 13.56
C PHE A 565 -13.82 5.13 13.05
N LEU A 566 -14.48 4.44 13.96
CA LEU A 566 -15.22 3.22 13.67
C LEU A 566 -16.71 3.42 13.98
N GLN A 567 -17.57 3.29 12.96
CA GLN A 567 -19.01 3.35 13.10
C GLN A 567 -19.62 1.96 12.88
N LEU A 568 -20.41 1.49 13.84
CA LEU A 568 -21.02 0.16 13.88
C LEU A 568 -22.52 0.24 14.16
N THR A 569 -23.22 -0.88 13.97
CA THR A 569 -24.53 -1.15 14.57
C THR A 569 -24.39 -2.07 15.78
N SER A 570 -25.41 -2.12 16.63
CA SER A 570 -25.46 -3.01 17.80
C SER A 570 -25.47 -4.52 17.46
N ARG A 571 -25.51 -4.90 16.17
CA ARG A 571 -25.41 -6.29 15.70
C ARG A 571 -24.00 -6.65 15.23
N ASP A 572 -23.16 -5.67 14.94
CA ASP A 572 -21.84 -5.87 14.38
C ASP A 572 -20.85 -6.28 15.48
N CYS A 573 -19.79 -6.97 15.07
CA CYS A 573 -18.73 -7.41 15.94
C CYS A 573 -17.38 -6.91 15.44
N VAL A 574 -16.44 -6.73 16.35
CA VAL A 574 -15.09 -6.28 16.03
C VAL A 574 -14.10 -7.41 16.27
N ASP A 575 -13.32 -7.71 15.24
CA ASP A 575 -12.17 -8.61 15.32
C ASP A 575 -10.91 -7.78 15.60
N ILE A 576 -10.41 -7.87 16.84
CA ILE A 576 -9.32 -7.04 17.34
C ILE A 576 -8.01 -7.83 17.30
N GLN A 577 -7.04 -7.35 16.54
CA GLN A 577 -5.71 -7.93 16.47
C GLN A 577 -4.67 -6.90 16.02
N TRP A 578 -3.40 -7.11 16.30
CA TRP A 578 -2.34 -6.29 15.74
C TRP A 578 -1.00 -6.97 15.85
N VAL A 579 -0.04 -6.42 15.11
CA VAL A 579 1.36 -6.81 15.17
C VAL A 579 2.21 -5.60 15.53
N GLY A 580 3.11 -5.81 16.46
CA GLY A 580 4.22 -4.94 16.80
C GLY A 580 5.51 -5.43 16.12
N SER A 581 6.63 -4.98 16.65
CA SER A 581 7.96 -5.35 16.14
C SER A 581 9.04 -5.16 17.19
N ASP A 582 10.06 -6.00 17.15
CA ASP A 582 11.29 -5.87 17.94
C ASP A 582 12.49 -5.49 17.05
N PHE A 583 12.23 -5.14 15.80
CA PHE A 583 13.22 -4.79 14.78
C PHE A 583 13.07 -3.34 14.32
N ASN A 584 12.76 -2.44 15.26
CA ASN A 584 12.85 -1.02 14.96
C ASN A 584 14.31 -0.57 15.12
N GLN A 585 14.68 0.51 14.44
CA GLN A 585 16.00 1.11 14.59
C GLN A 585 16.24 1.55 16.05
N ALA A 586 17.49 1.45 16.51
CA ALA A 586 17.89 1.92 17.84
C ALA A 586 17.68 3.43 17.99
N ASN A 587 17.37 3.85 19.22
CA ASN A 587 17.24 5.26 19.60
C ASN A 587 16.11 6.02 18.88
N GLN A 588 15.07 5.30 18.45
CA GLN A 588 13.84 5.92 17.93
C GLN A 588 12.88 6.28 19.06
N ASP A 589 12.21 7.42 18.90
CA ASP A 589 11.29 7.95 19.91
C ASP A 589 10.13 6.96 20.13
N GLY A 590 9.79 6.70 21.39
CA GLY A 590 8.70 5.80 21.75
C GLY A 590 8.81 5.29 23.18
N GLU A 591 7.75 4.64 23.66
CA GLU A 591 7.68 4.11 25.02
C GLU A 591 8.02 2.61 25.10
N GLY A 592 8.38 2.16 26.30
CA GLY A 592 8.91 0.83 26.56
C GLY A 592 10.37 0.69 26.17
N ALA A 593 10.86 -0.54 26.15
CA ALA A 593 12.25 -0.83 25.79
C ALA A 593 12.55 -0.35 24.37
N ASP A 594 13.77 0.16 24.15
CA ASP A 594 14.22 0.65 22.86
C ASP A 594 14.00 -0.41 21.77
N GLN A 595 13.79 -0.03 20.51
CA GLN A 595 13.48 -0.93 19.38
C GLN A 595 12.19 -1.77 19.46
N THR A 596 11.52 -1.85 20.62
CA THR A 596 10.31 -2.67 20.79
C THR A 596 9.04 -1.86 20.56
N ASP A 597 8.05 -2.53 19.98
CA ASP A 597 6.72 -2.00 19.65
C ASP A 597 5.64 -2.93 20.21
N ARG A 598 4.76 -2.37 21.04
CA ARG A 598 3.58 -3.04 21.60
C ARG A 598 2.43 -2.04 21.61
N HIS A 599 1.21 -2.57 21.53
CA HIS A 599 -0.03 -1.79 21.56
C HIS A 599 -0.98 -2.33 22.62
N ASN A 600 -1.87 -1.47 23.09
CA ASN A 600 -2.96 -1.82 23.98
C ASN A 600 -4.16 -0.91 23.74
N ILE A 601 -5.32 -1.29 24.28
CA ILE A 601 -6.53 -0.47 24.23
C ILE A 601 -7.03 -0.27 25.64
N VAL A 602 -7.16 1.00 26.05
CA VAL A 602 -7.76 1.41 27.33
C VAL A 602 -8.86 2.42 27.05
N GLU A 603 -10.06 2.14 27.57
CA GLU A 603 -11.22 3.03 27.48
C GLU A 603 -10.96 4.35 28.22
N VAL A 604 -11.32 5.47 27.63
CA VAL A 604 -11.12 6.81 28.20
C VAL A 604 -12.38 7.66 28.13
N ARG A 605 -12.51 8.67 29.02
CA ARG A 605 -13.71 9.53 29.05
C ARG A 605 -13.68 10.69 28.05
N SER A 606 -12.51 11.06 27.55
CA SER A 606 -12.31 12.23 26.67
C SER A 606 -11.19 11.92 25.68
N SER A 607 -11.25 12.52 24.49
CA SER A 607 -10.18 12.45 23.49
C SER A 607 -9.09 13.50 23.73
N ASN A 608 -9.37 14.53 24.53
CA ASN A 608 -8.45 15.64 24.85
C ASN A 608 -7.60 15.33 26.08
N LEU A 609 -7.17 14.07 26.22
CA LEU A 609 -6.30 13.69 27.33
C LEU A 609 -4.90 14.23 27.07
N ASP A 610 -4.54 15.23 27.86
CA ASP A 610 -3.16 15.66 28.01
C ASP A 610 -2.44 14.65 28.91
N PRO A 611 -1.48 13.86 28.39
CA PRO A 611 -0.72 12.91 29.20
C PRO A 611 0.10 13.57 30.31
N SER A 612 0.24 14.90 30.32
CA SER A 612 0.89 15.66 31.39
C SER A 612 -0.04 16.08 32.54
N ASN A 613 -1.36 15.86 32.41
CA ASN A 613 -2.32 16.22 33.45
C ASN A 613 -2.29 15.19 34.61
N PRO A 614 -2.02 15.61 35.87
CA PRO A 614 -1.98 14.70 37.01
C PRO A 614 -3.35 14.14 37.42
N ASP A 615 -4.46 14.73 36.99
CA ASP A 615 -5.81 14.27 37.31
C ASP A 615 -6.26 13.15 36.37
N TYR A 616 -5.84 11.91 36.63
CA TYR A 616 -6.23 10.74 35.83
C TYR A 616 -7.64 10.20 36.12
N SER A 617 -8.50 10.92 36.84
CA SER A 617 -9.88 10.50 37.15
C SER A 617 -10.75 10.26 35.90
N HIS A 618 -10.25 10.63 34.72
CA HIS A 618 -10.85 10.47 33.41
C HIS A 618 -10.34 9.26 32.60
N LEU A 619 -9.29 8.55 33.05
CA LEU A 619 -8.67 7.43 32.33
C LEU A 619 -9.45 6.12 32.40
N ILE A 620 -10.39 5.99 33.34
CA ILE A 620 -11.25 4.81 33.46
C ILE A 620 -12.64 5.33 33.84
N PRO A 621 -13.74 4.85 33.24
CA PRO A 621 -15.06 5.04 33.81
C PRO A 621 -15.05 4.46 35.24
N GLN A 622 -14.97 5.32 36.27
CA GLN A 622 -15.29 4.92 37.64
C GLN A 622 -16.65 4.20 37.61
N THR A 623 -16.70 3.02 38.22
CA THR A 623 -17.91 2.22 38.40
C THR A 623 -19.10 3.11 38.73
N GLY A 624 -20.08 3.16 37.83
CA GLY A 624 -21.20 4.11 37.86
C GLY A 624 -22.11 3.96 36.63
N SER A 625 -23.10 4.84 36.48
CA SER A 625 -24.21 4.75 35.51
C SER A 625 -23.85 4.93 34.02
N ARG A 626 -22.58 4.82 33.64
CA ARG A 626 -22.13 4.87 32.23
C ARG A 626 -21.84 3.47 31.71
N ILE A 627 -22.24 3.21 30.48
CA ILE A 627 -22.00 1.95 29.77
C ILE A 627 -20.49 1.82 29.53
N ARG A 628 -19.87 0.75 30.04
CA ARG A 628 -18.47 0.44 29.76
C ARG A 628 -18.33 -0.03 28.32
N MET A 629 -17.27 0.39 27.64
CA MET A 629 -16.95 -0.06 26.29
C MET A 629 -16.69 -1.58 26.24
N PHE A 630 -15.97 -2.09 27.24
CA PHE A 630 -15.58 -3.50 27.30
C PHE A 630 -16.10 -4.20 28.56
N SER A 631 -16.30 -5.52 28.46
CA SER A 631 -16.46 -6.34 29.65
C SER A 631 -15.21 -6.25 30.54
N GLN A 632 -15.30 -6.57 31.83
CA GLN A 632 -14.13 -6.53 32.70
C GLN A 632 -13.03 -7.51 32.25
N LYS A 633 -13.40 -8.63 31.62
CA LYS A 633 -12.48 -9.60 31.04
C LYS A 633 -11.73 -8.97 29.86
N ASP A 634 -12.46 -8.42 28.91
CA ASP A 634 -11.89 -7.90 27.67
C ASP A 634 -11.06 -6.64 27.94
N ALA A 635 -11.54 -5.76 28.83
CA ALA A 635 -10.80 -4.59 29.28
C ALA A 635 -9.42 -4.97 29.83
N LYS A 636 -9.32 -6.04 30.63
CA LYS A 636 -8.03 -6.52 31.16
C LYS A 636 -7.15 -7.09 30.05
N LEU A 637 -7.71 -7.93 29.18
CA LEU A 637 -6.96 -8.55 28.08
C LEU A 637 -6.38 -7.50 27.13
N LEU A 638 -7.17 -6.47 26.81
CA LEU A 638 -6.79 -5.39 25.90
C LEU A 638 -5.84 -4.38 26.56
N ALA A 639 -6.05 -4.03 27.83
CA ALA A 639 -5.21 -3.08 28.55
C ALA A 639 -3.79 -3.62 28.78
N TYR A 640 -3.66 -4.90 29.12
CA TYR A 640 -2.38 -5.55 29.40
C TYR A 640 -1.79 -6.31 28.20
N ALA A 641 -2.44 -6.25 27.04
CA ALA A 641 -2.02 -6.93 25.81
C ALA A 641 -1.65 -8.41 26.05
N ASN A 642 -2.46 -9.10 26.86
CA ASN A 642 -2.28 -10.51 27.23
C ASN A 642 -0.91 -10.86 27.87
N GLN A 643 -0.33 -9.98 28.69
CA GLN A 643 0.84 -10.30 29.50
C GLN A 643 0.53 -11.30 30.62
N THR A 644 1.41 -12.29 30.78
CA THR A 644 1.19 -13.41 31.72
C THR A 644 2.35 -13.66 32.69
N LEU A 645 3.37 -12.79 32.75
CA LEU A 645 4.46 -12.99 33.70
C LEU A 645 3.98 -12.82 35.14
N SER A 646 4.46 -13.70 36.04
CA SER A 646 4.13 -13.62 37.48
C SER A 646 4.61 -12.33 38.14
N SER A 647 5.69 -11.72 37.60
CA SER A 647 6.19 -10.41 38.03
C SER A 647 5.17 -9.29 37.78
N CYS A 648 4.30 -9.41 36.77
CA CYS A 648 3.28 -8.40 36.47
C CYS A 648 2.22 -8.21 37.59
N ALA A 649 2.30 -8.96 38.71
CA ALA A 649 1.42 -8.80 39.85
C ALA A 649 1.60 -7.46 40.60
N ASN A 650 2.81 -6.87 40.59
CA ASN A 650 3.15 -5.64 41.33
C ASN A 650 3.62 -4.49 40.40
N LEU A 651 2.75 -4.08 39.46
CA LEU A 651 3.07 -3.10 38.42
C LEU A 651 3.60 -1.74 38.91
N ILE A 652 3.23 -1.32 40.12
CA ILE A 652 3.65 -0.02 40.70
C ILE A 652 5.10 -0.09 41.19
N GLU A 653 5.50 -1.21 41.80
CA GLU A 653 6.88 -1.42 42.28
C GLU A 653 7.83 -1.77 41.13
N ASP A 654 7.32 -2.34 40.03
CA ASP A 654 8.14 -2.67 38.85
C ASP A 654 8.40 -1.48 37.92
N ASN A 655 7.65 -0.38 38.06
CA ASN A 655 7.90 0.87 37.34
C ASN A 655 9.07 1.65 37.96
N ASN A 656 10.24 1.01 38.06
CA ASN A 656 11.48 1.54 38.64
C ASN A 656 12.25 2.47 37.68
N ASP A 657 11.55 3.22 36.83
CA ASP A 657 12.10 4.05 35.72
C ASP A 657 12.99 3.32 34.69
N ASN A 658 13.28 2.03 34.87
CA ASN A 658 14.05 1.25 33.92
C ASN A 658 13.15 0.74 32.79
N ARG A 659 13.03 1.55 31.73
CA ARG A 659 12.27 1.20 30.54
C ARG A 659 12.84 0.01 29.77
N GLU A 660 14.10 -0.38 29.98
CA GLU A 660 14.76 -1.46 29.23
C GLU A 660 14.59 -2.83 29.90
N LYS A 661 13.98 -2.91 31.10
CA LYS A 661 13.78 -4.18 31.82
C LYS A 661 12.64 -4.99 31.20
N PHE A 662 12.86 -6.26 30.84
CA PHE A 662 11.87 -7.12 30.18
C PHE A 662 10.58 -7.30 30.98
N ASP A 663 10.71 -7.53 32.28
CA ASP A 663 9.59 -7.75 33.20
C ASP A 663 8.91 -6.44 33.66
N ASN A 664 9.25 -5.28 33.08
CA ASN A 664 8.52 -4.02 33.32
C ASN A 664 7.16 -4.04 32.60
N CYS A 665 6.22 -4.79 33.17
CA CYS A 665 4.89 -4.98 32.61
C CYS A 665 4.06 -3.68 32.56
N ALA A 666 4.38 -2.69 33.40
CA ALA A 666 3.73 -1.36 33.37
C ALA A 666 3.96 -0.62 32.04
N LYS A 667 5.12 -0.84 31.40
CA LYS A 667 5.45 -0.35 30.05
C LYS A 667 5.12 -1.35 28.93
N LEU A 668 4.43 -2.44 29.27
CA LEU A 668 4.08 -3.55 28.38
C LEU A 668 5.28 -4.29 27.77
N ASN A 669 6.44 -4.25 28.41
CA ASN A 669 7.66 -4.83 27.88
C ASN A 669 7.60 -6.36 27.70
N ALA A 670 6.86 -7.01 28.59
CA ALA A 670 6.65 -8.45 28.57
C ALA A 670 5.56 -8.92 27.59
N ALA A 671 4.82 -8.00 26.95
CA ALA A 671 3.77 -8.40 26.01
C ALA A 671 4.36 -9.15 24.81
N PRO A 672 3.62 -10.10 24.23
CA PRO A 672 3.89 -10.56 22.88
C PRO A 672 3.83 -9.39 21.89
N ASN A 673 4.63 -9.43 20.84
CA ASN A 673 4.54 -8.43 19.77
C ASN A 673 3.31 -8.66 18.88
N VAL A 674 2.77 -9.88 18.81
CA VAL A 674 1.48 -10.17 18.15
C VAL A 674 0.39 -10.30 19.19
N TYR A 675 -0.71 -9.56 19.02
CA TYR A 675 -1.90 -9.68 19.83
C TYR A 675 -3.07 -10.11 18.97
N ARG A 676 -3.83 -11.08 19.47
CA ARG A 676 -5.12 -11.47 18.92
C ARG A 676 -6.12 -11.60 20.05
N HIS A 677 -7.25 -10.92 19.93
CA HIS A 677 -8.31 -11.07 20.90
C HIS A 677 -8.97 -12.47 20.75
N PRO A 678 -9.25 -13.20 21.84
CA PRO A 678 -9.77 -14.57 21.74
C PRO A 678 -11.16 -14.69 21.13
N GLU A 679 -11.99 -13.67 21.32
CA GLU A 679 -13.41 -13.65 20.94
C GLU A 679 -13.68 -12.43 20.04
N LEU A 680 -14.81 -12.42 19.32
CA LEU A 680 -15.27 -11.22 18.64
C LEU A 680 -15.94 -10.30 19.67
N VAL A 681 -15.71 -8.99 19.59
CA VAL A 681 -16.25 -8.02 20.55
C VAL A 681 -17.48 -7.33 19.98
N SER A 682 -18.64 -7.50 20.62
CA SER A 682 -19.86 -6.75 20.31
C SER A 682 -20.05 -5.58 21.27
N PHE A 683 -20.70 -4.52 20.81
CA PHE A 683 -20.92 -3.32 21.61
C PHE A 683 -22.41 -2.96 21.68
N SER A 684 -22.86 -2.46 22.83
CA SER A 684 -24.16 -1.80 22.94
C SER A 684 -24.12 -0.44 22.25
N ALA A 685 -25.29 0.05 21.83
CA ALA A 685 -25.41 1.39 21.26
C ALA A 685 -24.84 2.46 22.21
N GLY A 686 -24.08 3.40 21.66
CA GLY A 686 -23.34 4.39 22.43
C GLY A 686 -22.13 4.94 21.67
N SER A 687 -21.49 5.94 22.28
CA SER A 687 -20.21 6.49 21.80
C SER A 687 -19.13 6.17 22.83
N TYR A 688 -18.03 5.59 22.36
CA TYR A 688 -16.91 5.17 23.19
C TYR A 688 -15.61 5.74 22.66
N LEU A 689 -14.68 5.98 23.59
CA LEU A 689 -13.34 6.47 23.29
C LEU A 689 -12.34 5.52 23.94
N ALA A 690 -11.26 5.24 23.23
CA ALA A 690 -10.14 4.48 23.78
C ALA A 690 -8.81 5.04 23.27
N MET A 691 -7.72 4.68 23.94
CA MET A 691 -6.36 5.03 23.52
C MET A 691 -5.38 3.91 23.86
N ALA A 692 -4.20 3.94 23.23
CA ALA A 692 -3.05 3.16 23.69
C ALA A 692 -2.28 3.94 24.75
N THR A 693 -2.14 3.38 25.96
CA THR A 693 -1.36 4.05 27.02
C THR A 693 0.14 4.04 26.74
N ARG A 694 0.61 3.09 25.92
CA ARG A 694 2.01 3.04 25.49
C ARG A 694 2.32 4.03 24.37
N ASN A 695 1.39 4.28 23.45
CA ASN A 695 1.65 5.06 22.23
C ASN A 695 0.85 6.37 22.16
N ASN A 696 0.60 6.98 23.32
CA ASN A 696 -0.03 8.29 23.46
C ASN A 696 0.89 9.19 24.31
N ASN A 697 1.75 9.97 23.65
CA ASN A 697 2.81 10.78 24.27
C ASN A 697 2.80 12.22 23.69
N PHE A 698 3.22 13.21 24.47
CA PHE A 698 3.22 14.66 24.16
C PHE A 698 4.13 15.07 22.97
N SER A 699 4.76 14.11 22.26
CA SER A 699 5.64 14.44 21.14
C SER A 699 4.91 14.83 19.86
N ASN A 700 3.65 14.38 19.67
CA ASN A 700 2.83 14.33 18.42
C ASN A 700 2.10 12.98 18.28
N ARG A 701 2.41 11.97 19.10
CA ARG A 701 1.82 10.62 19.05
C ARG A 701 0.49 10.55 19.80
N GLN A 702 -0.59 10.24 19.08
CA GLN A 702 -1.95 10.15 19.64
C GLN A 702 -2.73 8.94 19.10
N GLN A 703 -2.30 7.73 19.45
CA GLN A 703 -3.03 6.51 19.07
C GLN A 703 -4.37 6.42 19.83
N LYS A 704 -5.46 6.85 19.19
CA LYS A 704 -6.80 7.00 19.76
C LYS A 704 -7.87 6.38 18.86
N LEU A 705 -8.89 5.82 19.49
CA LEU A 705 -10.01 5.16 18.84
C LEU A 705 -11.31 5.85 19.23
N HIS A 706 -12.08 6.22 18.22
CA HIS A 706 -13.44 6.75 18.34
C HIS A 706 -14.41 5.69 17.81
N LEU A 707 -15.27 5.17 18.68
CA LEU A 707 -16.27 4.17 18.33
C LEU A 707 -17.67 4.76 18.47
N LEU A 708 -18.49 4.69 17.42
CA LEU A 708 -19.90 5.04 17.45
C LEU A 708 -20.74 3.82 17.09
N VAL A 709 -21.60 3.38 18.01
CA VAL A 709 -22.48 2.23 17.81
C VAL A 709 -23.92 2.73 17.76
N LYS A 710 -24.58 2.55 16.63
CA LYS A 710 -25.98 2.91 16.42
C LYS A 710 -26.89 1.72 16.74
N ASP A 711 -28.09 1.99 17.24
CA ASP A 711 -29.11 0.94 17.37
C ASP A 711 -29.42 0.35 16.00
N ALA A 712 -29.34 -0.97 15.89
CA ALA A 712 -29.85 -1.64 14.70
C ALA A 712 -31.38 -1.46 14.67
N LEU A 713 -31.90 -0.73 13.69
CA LEU A 713 -33.34 -0.66 13.45
C LEU A 713 -33.89 -2.09 13.34
N SER A 714 -34.88 -2.42 14.16
CA SER A 714 -35.47 -3.76 14.11
C SER A 714 -36.06 -4.02 12.71
N VAL A 715 -35.91 -5.25 12.21
CA VAL A 715 -36.50 -5.69 10.93
C VAL A 715 -38.01 -5.36 10.87
N GLY A 716 -38.69 -5.33 12.02
CA GLY A 716 -40.09 -4.91 12.14
C GLY A 716 -40.36 -3.47 11.72
N VAL A 717 -39.43 -2.53 11.94
CA VAL A 717 -39.58 -1.12 11.54
C VAL A 717 -39.43 -0.96 10.03
N TYR A 718 -38.50 -1.67 9.40
CA TYR A 718 -38.37 -1.69 7.93
C TYR A 718 -39.59 -2.32 7.25
N LEU A 719 -40.08 -3.45 7.79
CA LEU A 719 -41.30 -4.09 7.27
C LEU A 719 -42.53 -3.20 7.47
N ALA A 720 -42.68 -2.56 8.64
CA ALA A 720 -43.77 -1.62 8.88
C ALA A 720 -43.70 -0.42 7.92
N GLY A 721 -42.51 0.16 7.72
CA GLY A 721 -42.28 1.24 6.78
C GLY A 721 -42.59 0.85 5.33
N ALA A 722 -42.16 -0.34 4.90
CA ALA A 722 -42.44 -0.87 3.57
C ALA A 722 -43.94 -1.14 3.34
N VAL A 723 -44.64 -1.68 4.35
CA VAL A 723 -46.09 -1.89 4.30
C VAL A 723 -46.82 -0.55 4.19
N VAL A 724 -46.47 0.44 5.02
CA VAL A 724 -47.08 1.79 4.97
C VAL A 724 -46.82 2.46 3.62
N ALA A 725 -45.61 2.39 3.08
CA ALA A 725 -45.28 2.94 1.78
C ALA A 725 -46.07 2.25 0.64
N THR A 726 -46.21 0.93 0.70
CA THR A 726 -46.98 0.15 -0.28
C THR A 726 -48.47 0.51 -0.24
N ILE A 727 -49.05 0.64 0.96
CA ILE A 727 -50.43 1.10 1.15
C ILE A 727 -50.61 2.52 0.61
N ALA A 728 -49.68 3.43 0.89
CA ALA A 728 -49.74 4.81 0.41
C ALA A 728 -49.70 4.87 -1.13
N VAL A 729 -48.80 4.12 -1.78
CA VAL A 729 -48.70 4.05 -3.24
C VAL A 729 -49.94 3.41 -3.87
N ALA A 730 -50.46 2.32 -3.29
CA ALA A 730 -51.69 1.69 -3.74
C ALA A 730 -52.89 2.65 -3.62
N THR A 731 -52.99 3.36 -2.50
CA THR A 731 -54.05 4.36 -2.26
C THR A 731 -53.95 5.52 -3.24
N MET A 732 -52.75 6.06 -3.48
CA MET A 732 -52.54 7.10 -4.50
C MET A 732 -52.89 6.61 -5.90
N GLY A 733 -52.54 5.37 -6.25
CA GLY A 733 -52.91 4.73 -7.51
C GLY A 733 -54.42 4.59 -7.68
N VAL A 734 -55.12 4.13 -6.65
CA VAL A 734 -56.59 4.01 -6.61
C VAL A 734 -57.27 5.38 -6.74
N CYS A 735 -56.78 6.39 -6.02
CA CYS A 735 -57.29 7.77 -6.13
C CYS A 735 -57.05 8.38 -7.53
N CYS A 736 -55.87 8.19 -8.11
CA CYS A 736 -55.57 8.61 -9.48
C CYS A 736 -56.43 7.89 -10.52
N PHE A 737 -56.66 6.58 -10.36
CA PHE A 737 -57.53 5.79 -11.22
C PHE A 737 -58.99 6.27 -11.13
N ALA A 738 -59.50 6.47 -9.92
CA ALA A 738 -60.84 6.98 -9.67
C ALA A 738 -61.05 8.37 -10.28
N ARG A 739 -60.06 9.26 -10.18
CA ARG A 739 -60.09 10.60 -10.80
C ARG A 739 -60.11 10.54 -12.32
N ARG A 740 -59.34 9.63 -12.94
CA ARG A 740 -59.31 9.46 -14.41
C ARG A 740 -60.54 8.72 -14.95
N ARG A 741 -61.17 7.86 -14.15
CA ARG A 741 -62.31 7.00 -14.56
C ARG A 741 -63.47 7.12 -13.55
N PRO A 742 -64.15 8.27 -13.46
CA PRO A 742 -65.17 8.53 -12.44
C PRO A 742 -66.42 7.64 -12.54
N LYS A 743 -66.70 7.08 -13.73
CA LYS A 743 -67.83 6.15 -13.96
C LYS A 743 -67.50 4.68 -13.66
N SER A 744 -66.25 4.35 -13.35
CA SER A 744 -65.87 2.99 -12.95
C SER A 744 -66.51 2.62 -11.60
N PRO A 745 -66.65 1.33 -11.24
CA PRO A 745 -67.12 0.93 -9.91
C PRO A 745 -66.34 1.58 -8.77
N VAL A 746 -65.01 1.64 -8.90
CA VAL A 746 -64.09 2.29 -7.92
C VAL A 746 -64.31 3.81 -7.87
N GLY A 747 -64.42 4.47 -9.02
CA GLY A 747 -64.71 5.91 -9.10
C GLY A 747 -66.06 6.29 -8.49
N ARG A 748 -67.09 5.45 -8.68
CA ARG A 748 -68.42 5.63 -8.06
C ARG A 748 -68.38 5.46 -6.55
N ALA A 749 -67.66 4.46 -6.05
CA ALA A 749 -67.50 4.22 -4.61
C ALA A 749 -66.80 5.39 -3.91
N ILE A 750 -65.69 5.90 -4.45
CA ILE A 750 -64.97 7.04 -3.87
C ILE A 750 -65.81 8.32 -3.93
N ASN A 751 -66.51 8.58 -5.04
CA ASN A 751 -67.42 9.73 -5.11
C ASN A 751 -68.59 9.62 -4.12
N ALA A 752 -69.12 8.43 -3.86
CA ALA A 752 -70.15 8.20 -2.86
C ALA A 752 -69.65 8.51 -1.44
N ILE A 753 -68.39 8.19 -1.12
CA ILE A 753 -67.76 8.54 0.17
C ILE A 753 -67.65 10.07 0.31
N PHE A 754 -67.18 10.78 -0.73
CA PHE A 754 -67.11 12.24 -0.69
C PHE A 754 -68.48 12.93 -0.64
N LEU A 755 -69.48 12.39 -1.35
CA LEU A 755 -70.86 12.87 -1.29
C LEU A 755 -71.50 12.60 0.08
N GLY A 756 -71.22 11.44 0.68
CA GLY A 756 -71.64 11.11 2.04
C GLY A 756 -70.99 12.01 3.09
N HIS A 757 -69.72 12.36 2.93
CA HIS A 757 -69.03 13.30 3.83
C HIS A 757 -69.60 14.73 3.71
N ARG A 758 -69.90 15.20 2.49
CA ARG A 758 -70.60 16.49 2.30
C ARG A 758 -72.01 16.47 2.89
N ALA A 759 -72.77 15.41 2.65
CA ALA A 759 -74.10 15.26 3.25
C ALA A 759 -74.07 15.17 4.78
N PHE A 760 -72.99 14.65 5.38
CA PHE A 760 -72.78 14.65 6.82
C PHE A 760 -72.39 16.04 7.36
N GLN A 761 -71.54 16.78 6.64
CA GLN A 761 -71.19 18.16 7.00
C GLN A 761 -72.38 19.12 6.87
N ASP A 762 -73.18 19.01 5.81
CA ASP A 762 -74.38 19.82 5.60
C ASP A 762 -75.43 19.57 6.71
N LYS A 763 -75.52 18.33 7.22
CA LYS A 763 -76.41 17.99 8.35
C LYS A 763 -75.93 18.52 9.71
N TYR A 764 -74.65 18.86 9.84
CA TYR A 764 -74.06 19.37 11.08
C TYR A 764 -74.08 20.90 11.16
N GLN A 765 -74.40 21.61 10.07
CA GLN A 765 -74.54 23.08 10.06
C GLN A 765 -75.90 23.59 10.55
N ASP A 766 -76.91 22.72 10.74
CA ASP A 766 -78.25 23.09 11.23
C ASP A 766 -78.47 22.79 12.74
N VAL A 767 -77.40 22.59 13.52
CA VAL A 767 -77.51 22.43 14.98
C VAL A 767 -77.12 23.75 15.68
N PRO A 768 -78.04 24.41 16.42
CA PRO A 768 -77.74 25.65 17.13
C PRO A 768 -76.60 25.51 18.15
N GLU A 769 -75.71 26.50 18.18
CA GLU A 769 -74.60 26.69 19.14
C GLU A 769 -75.09 26.66 20.59
N THR A 770 -75.24 25.48 21.20
CA THR A 770 -75.36 25.38 22.67
C THR A 770 -74.80 24.09 23.28
N THR A 771 -74.01 23.29 22.54
CA THR A 771 -73.33 22.13 23.16
C THR A 771 -71.96 21.82 22.52
N GLN A 772 -70.98 22.71 22.70
CA GLN A 772 -69.56 22.42 22.45
C GLN A 772 -68.70 22.66 23.70
N GLN A 773 -69.08 22.06 24.82
CA GLN A 773 -68.14 21.83 25.91
C GLN A 773 -68.25 20.38 26.38
N ASN A 774 -67.11 19.68 26.29
CA ASN A 774 -66.73 18.52 27.10
C ASN A 774 -67.26 17.13 26.68
N GLN A 775 -66.97 16.72 25.45
CA GLN A 775 -66.75 15.29 25.12
C GLN A 775 -65.38 15.09 24.44
N ALA A 776 -64.33 15.50 25.14
CA ALA A 776 -62.98 14.97 24.93
C ALA A 776 -62.76 13.80 25.91
N SER A 777 -63.29 12.63 25.58
CA SER A 777 -62.86 11.33 26.14
C SER A 777 -63.63 10.19 25.47
N GLY A 778 -62.96 9.41 24.63
CA GLY A 778 -63.57 8.20 24.06
C GLY A 778 -62.88 7.68 22.81
N ASN A 779 -61.87 6.84 23.02
CA ASN A 779 -61.42 5.74 22.13
C ASN A 779 -61.46 5.96 20.61
N ALA A 780 -60.32 6.40 20.05
CA ALA A 780 -60.01 6.16 18.64
C ALA A 780 -59.46 4.74 18.49
N VAL A 781 -60.36 3.84 18.06
CA VAL A 781 -60.04 2.53 17.51
C VAL A 781 -59.15 2.73 16.27
N ASN A 782 -57.96 2.14 16.29
CA ASN A 782 -57.13 1.97 15.10
C ASN A 782 -57.90 1.12 14.08
N ILE A 783 -58.30 1.72 12.97
CA ILE A 783 -58.69 1.01 11.76
C ILE A 783 -57.48 1.11 10.82
N VAL A 784 -56.85 -0.06 10.61
CA VAL A 784 -55.79 -0.32 9.62
C VAL A 784 -56.35 -0.20 8.21
#